data_AF-A0A6P0I1A0-F1
#
_entry.id   AF-A0A6P0I1A0-F1
#
_cell.length_a   1.000
_cell.length_b   1.000
_cell.length_c   1.000
_cell.angle_alpha   90.00
_cell.angle_beta   90.00
_cell.angle_gamma   90.00
#
_symmetry.space_group_name_H-M   'P 1'
#
loop_
_entity.id
_entity.type
_entity.pdbx_description
1 polymer ?
#
loop_
_entity_poly.entity_id
_entity_poly.type
_entity_poly.pdbx_seq_one_letter_code
_entity_poly.pdbx_strand_id
1 'polypeptide(L)'
;ESLINGLQQGINTGNNEYVCYISLSYCYFNFFGGCNLEKLEEDYSNYTKLIKKLNQEYAINLTEISRKIIVNLRNIGKDKNYLLIGNSKEKEKKSLQEYTNKKNQWLLFFYYFGKTFIFYFMKDFYQAFKNSQDAKKLVIVVSGGVSFPLQHNFYHSLVCLAHHNNCDTEQRKELLEQVEKNQEDMKIWAGHCRENCQHKYDLVEAEKARVLGQTLQAQELYDRAIQGAKKYEFIHEEALAYERAAEFYLALDRTEIGQLYLRNAHHCYIRWGAKAKVKQLEEEYPQYLLRVVNKSKLKGISTTLSTSNTDGEILDLTTVMKASHAISGEIKLENLLYNLMKITIENAGAQTGFLILYHQGNWAIEAQGKIDSDEVTILQSIPIESTDPQTSIPILPTAIINYVIRTKENIVLNDAAHQGQFINDPYIIATKTKSILCTPLINQSQLSGIVYLENNLTTNTFTSERVELLNILSAQAAISIDNSRLYQTLEKRVEERTKELSQTLDVLKATQAELIFENELLKTGKPASNFNYKVGGSLPMNAPTYVVRQADRTLYQALKQGDFCYILNARQMGKSSLMVRMIHHLNHEGHHCAAIDLTQIGSENVTVEQWYKGLAVDLLRSFRLMKKFNLIKLKTWWNDRLDISPVQRLSQFIEDILLVELNKDDNQPAKKVFIFLDEVDTILSLKFPVNDFFALIRSCYNKRTIDPESRCQNLTFAFFGVATPSELMTDIRKTPFNIGQAVELESFKTHEAQPLLYGIAEKVSNPQTMLQEILNWTGGQPFLTQKLCQLIRNSEIPIPINGETEWIENLVQEKIIKNWEAQDEPEHLKTIRDRIFHSENRRQMLEIYQQLLEQKEIIRTNIPEEKELCLSGLAIKQNELLKIHNRIYELVFNRSWTEKNLLEL
;
A
#
# COMPACT_ATOMS: atom_id res chain seq x y z
N GLU A 1 13.03 20.99 3.93
CA GLU A 1 12.52 22.38 3.87
C GLU A 1 12.82 23.19 5.13
N SER A 2 12.38 22.76 6.33
CA SER A 2 12.61 23.51 7.58
C SER A 2 14.09 23.81 7.87
N LEU A 3 15.01 22.90 7.56
CA LEU A 3 16.46 23.13 7.69
C LEU A 3 16.97 24.20 6.71
N ILE A 4 16.43 24.26 5.49
CA ILE A 4 16.82 25.26 4.49
C ILE A 4 16.31 26.65 4.93
N ASN A 5 15.08 26.73 5.43
CA ASN A 5 14.52 27.97 5.98
C ASN A 5 15.31 28.44 7.22
N GLY A 6 15.66 27.51 8.12
CA GLY A 6 16.50 27.80 9.29
C GLY A 6 17.90 28.27 8.90
N LEU A 7 18.50 27.69 7.85
CA LEU A 7 19.79 28.12 7.31
C LEU A 7 19.70 29.57 6.81
N GLN A 8 18.65 29.91 6.06
CA GLN A 8 18.45 31.23 5.49
C GLN A 8 18.19 32.29 6.58
N GLN A 9 17.43 31.94 7.62
CA GLN A 9 17.26 32.79 8.80
C GLN A 9 18.57 32.97 9.57
N GLY A 10 19.37 31.92 9.73
CA GLY A 10 20.69 31.99 10.35
C GLY A 10 21.64 32.93 9.60
N ILE A 11 21.63 32.88 8.26
CA ILE A 11 22.40 33.80 7.41
C ILE A 11 21.90 35.24 7.59
N ASN A 12 20.59 35.47 7.57
CA ASN A 12 19.99 36.79 7.70
C ASN A 12 20.23 37.44 9.08
N THR A 13 20.34 36.63 10.13
CA THR A 13 20.59 37.09 11.51
C THR A 13 22.06 37.18 11.87
N GLY A 14 22.97 36.74 10.98
CA GLY A 14 24.42 36.74 11.20
C GLY A 14 24.91 35.70 12.20
N ASN A 15 24.10 34.69 12.53
CA ASN A 15 24.47 33.64 13.49
C ASN A 15 25.29 32.52 12.81
N ASN A 16 26.57 32.79 12.60
CA ASN A 16 27.48 31.94 11.82
C ASN A 16 27.62 30.51 12.38
N GLU A 17 27.52 30.32 13.70
CA GLU A 17 27.65 29.01 14.33
C GLU A 17 26.44 28.11 14.00
N TYR A 18 25.23 28.63 14.13
CA TYR A 18 24.01 27.90 13.78
C TYR A 18 23.91 27.64 12.27
N VAL A 19 24.37 28.56 11.43
CA VAL A 19 24.47 28.33 9.97
C VAL A 19 25.34 27.11 9.68
N CYS A 20 26.47 26.96 10.38
CA CYS A 20 27.35 25.79 10.23
C CYS A 20 26.67 24.50 10.71
N TYR A 21 26.03 24.50 11.88
CA TYR A 21 25.35 23.30 12.40
C TYR A 21 24.17 22.87 11.52
N ILE A 22 23.34 23.80 11.06
CA ILE A 22 22.19 23.49 10.20
C ILE A 22 22.66 22.94 8.85
N SER A 23 23.73 23.51 8.27
CA SER A 23 24.33 23.00 7.02
C SER A 23 24.79 21.55 7.17
N LEU A 24 25.46 21.24 8.30
CA LEU A 24 25.92 19.90 8.62
C LEU A 24 24.75 18.94 8.82
N SER A 25 23.74 19.31 9.62
CA SER A 25 22.54 18.50 9.86
C SER A 25 21.80 18.18 8.57
N TYR A 26 21.64 19.17 7.68
CA TYR A 26 21.01 18.98 6.37
C TYR A 26 21.72 17.89 5.56
N CYS A 27 23.05 17.97 5.46
CA CYS A 27 23.82 17.00 4.71
C CYS A 27 23.77 15.59 5.33
N TYR A 28 23.83 15.50 6.67
CA TYR A 28 23.73 14.23 7.39
C TYR A 28 22.38 13.55 7.20
N PHE A 29 21.28 14.29 7.33
CA PHE A 29 19.94 13.72 7.15
C PHE A 29 19.71 13.27 5.71
N ASN A 30 20.24 13.98 4.72
CA ASN A 30 20.14 13.53 3.33
C ASN A 30 21.01 12.29 3.06
N PHE A 31 22.19 12.19 3.68
CA PHE A 31 23.05 11.02 3.56
C PHE A 31 22.37 9.76 4.10
N PHE A 32 21.90 9.80 5.35
CA PHE A 32 21.15 8.68 5.96
C PHE A 32 19.72 8.55 5.44
N GLY A 33 19.21 9.54 4.72
CA GLY A 33 17.95 9.46 3.98
C GLY A 33 18.10 8.77 2.62
N GLY A 34 19.31 8.31 2.24
CA GLY A 34 19.52 7.59 0.98
C GLY A 34 19.49 8.46 -0.27
N CYS A 35 19.66 9.77 -0.15
CA CYS A 35 19.80 10.62 -1.33
C CYS A 35 21.04 10.22 -2.17
N ASN A 36 20.96 10.44 -3.48
CA ASN A 36 22.04 10.08 -4.40
C ASN A 36 23.35 10.78 -4.04
N LEU A 37 24.44 10.00 -3.96
CA LEU A 37 25.75 10.44 -3.49
C LEU A 37 26.38 11.50 -4.38
N GLU A 38 26.07 11.55 -5.67
CA GLU A 38 26.62 12.57 -6.59
C GLU A 38 26.07 13.96 -6.26
N LYS A 39 24.75 14.05 -6.09
CA LYS A 39 24.07 15.28 -5.65
C LYS A 39 24.54 15.70 -4.26
N LEU A 40 24.68 14.74 -3.35
CA LEU A 40 25.15 15.00 -1.99
C LEU A 40 26.58 15.54 -1.95
N GLU A 41 27.48 15.06 -2.82
CA GLU A 41 28.83 15.63 -2.89
C GLU A 41 28.82 17.09 -3.36
N GLU A 42 27.92 17.45 -4.29
CA GLU A 42 27.73 18.83 -4.73
C GLU A 42 27.26 19.72 -3.56
N ASP A 43 26.24 19.27 -2.82
CA ASP A 43 25.74 19.95 -1.63
C ASP A 43 26.86 20.14 -0.59
N TYR A 44 27.59 19.06 -0.25
CA TYR A 44 28.75 19.11 0.65
C TYR A 44 29.82 20.08 0.16
N SER A 45 30.11 20.12 -1.14
CA SER A 45 31.08 21.07 -1.71
C SER A 45 30.63 22.52 -1.56
N ASN A 46 29.34 22.80 -1.77
CA ASN A 46 28.76 24.14 -1.63
C ASN A 46 28.77 24.60 -0.16
N TYR A 47 28.32 23.76 0.78
CA TYR A 47 28.35 24.09 2.20
C TYR A 47 29.77 24.15 2.76
N THR A 48 30.71 23.34 2.28
CA THR A 48 32.13 23.45 2.66
C THR A 48 32.68 24.84 2.32
N LYS A 49 32.35 25.39 1.13
CA LYS A 49 32.78 26.74 0.75
C LYS A 49 32.19 27.80 1.69
N LEU A 50 30.91 27.65 2.07
CA LEU A 50 30.24 28.54 3.01
C LEU A 50 30.89 28.49 4.39
N ILE A 51 31.04 27.28 4.96
CA ILE A 51 31.60 27.07 6.30
C ILE A 51 33.08 27.55 6.37
N LYS A 52 33.86 27.35 5.30
CA LYS A 52 35.23 27.89 5.21
C LYS A 52 35.27 29.43 5.25
N LYS A 53 34.30 30.12 4.65
CA LYS A 53 34.19 31.59 4.75
C LYS A 53 33.85 32.06 6.17
N LEU A 54 33.09 31.27 6.92
CA LEU A 54 32.68 31.57 8.29
C LEU A 54 33.78 31.27 9.34
N ASN A 55 34.88 30.64 8.91
CA ASN A 55 36.09 30.34 9.69
C ASN A 55 35.85 29.56 11.00
N GLN A 56 34.88 28.64 10.98
CA GLN A 56 34.56 27.76 12.11
C GLN A 56 35.31 26.43 11.99
N GLU A 57 36.49 26.32 12.62
CA GLU A 57 37.43 25.18 12.49
C GLU A 57 36.76 23.82 12.75
N TYR A 58 35.92 23.72 13.79
CA TYR A 58 35.20 22.49 14.12
C TYR A 58 34.26 22.03 13.00
N ALA A 59 33.45 22.95 12.46
CA ALA A 59 32.51 22.65 11.40
C ALA A 59 33.21 22.28 10.08
N ILE A 60 34.36 22.91 9.79
CA ILE A 60 35.20 22.55 8.63
C ILE A 60 35.64 21.08 8.76
N ASN A 61 36.24 20.71 9.89
CA ASN A 61 36.76 19.37 10.13
C ASN A 61 35.66 18.30 10.03
N LEU A 62 34.50 18.56 10.63
CA LEU A 62 33.36 17.63 10.58
C LEU A 62 32.78 17.49 9.17
N THR A 63 32.69 18.58 8.41
CA THR A 63 32.24 18.58 7.01
C THR A 63 33.21 17.76 6.14
N GLU A 64 34.51 17.91 6.36
CA GLU A 64 35.54 17.17 5.62
C GLU A 64 35.49 15.66 5.89
N ILE A 65 35.35 15.24 7.15
CA ILE A 65 35.16 13.82 7.51
C ILE A 65 33.94 13.24 6.78
N SER A 66 32.80 13.93 6.86
CA SER A 66 31.54 13.48 6.25
C SER A 66 31.65 13.38 4.73
N ARG A 67 32.21 14.40 4.09
CA ARG A 67 32.42 14.42 2.63
C ARG A 67 33.34 13.29 2.20
N LYS A 68 34.39 12.98 2.95
CA LYS A 68 35.32 11.89 2.61
C LYS A 68 34.65 10.52 2.63
N ILE A 69 33.60 10.31 3.45
CA ILE A 69 32.78 9.09 3.39
C ILE A 69 32.15 8.94 2.00
N ILE A 70 31.50 9.99 1.51
CA ILE A 70 30.86 10.01 0.19
C ILE A 70 31.88 9.79 -0.93
N VAL A 71 33.01 10.50 -0.87
CA VAL A 71 34.10 10.39 -1.86
C VAL A 71 34.64 8.96 -1.92
N ASN A 72 34.83 8.29 -0.78
CA ASN A 72 35.31 6.91 -0.73
C ASN A 72 34.30 5.90 -1.30
N LEU A 73 33.00 6.18 -1.21
CA LEU A 73 31.96 5.35 -1.83
C LEU A 73 31.78 5.61 -3.33
N ARG A 74 32.02 6.85 -3.78
CA ARG A 74 31.88 7.25 -5.20
C ARG A 74 33.11 6.92 -6.04
N ASN A 75 34.31 7.13 -5.50
CA ASN A 75 35.52 7.01 -6.30
C ASN A 75 36.03 5.58 -6.29
N ILE A 76 36.26 5.06 -7.49
CA ILE A 76 36.94 3.79 -7.70
C ILE A 76 38.43 3.97 -7.37
N GLY A 77 38.75 4.02 -6.08
CA GLY A 77 40.10 4.22 -5.56
C GLY A 77 40.82 2.89 -5.35
N LYS A 78 42.15 2.89 -5.49
CA LYS A 78 43.03 1.76 -5.10
C LYS A 78 43.43 1.78 -3.63
N ASP A 79 43.10 2.84 -2.89
CA ASP A 79 43.52 3.02 -1.50
C ASP A 79 42.55 2.31 -0.54
N LYS A 80 42.96 1.14 -0.04
CA LYS A 80 42.20 0.34 0.94
C LYS A 80 42.09 0.97 2.33
N ASN A 81 42.70 2.13 2.56
CA ASN A 81 42.75 2.74 3.89
C ASN A 81 41.60 3.72 4.17
N TYR A 82 40.79 4.03 3.15
CA TYR A 82 39.61 4.89 3.22
C TYR A 82 39.82 6.11 4.11
N LEU A 83 40.83 6.93 3.78
CA LEU A 83 41.21 8.10 4.55
C LEU A 83 40.01 9.06 4.70
N LEU A 84 39.75 9.50 5.93
CA LEU A 84 38.70 10.47 6.28
C LEU A 84 39.28 11.84 6.63
N ILE A 85 40.55 11.91 7.04
CA ILE A 85 41.22 13.17 7.38
C ILE A 85 42.49 13.32 6.55
N GLY A 86 42.60 14.45 5.85
CA GLY A 86 43.75 14.76 5.01
C GLY A 86 43.92 13.80 3.82
N ASN A 87 45.18 13.70 3.34
CA ASN A 87 45.55 12.94 2.13
C ASN A 87 46.61 11.86 2.40
N SER A 88 46.98 11.62 3.67
CA SER A 88 47.94 10.56 4.05
C SER A 88 47.65 10.02 5.44
N LYS A 89 48.06 8.76 5.71
CA LYS A 89 47.91 8.11 7.03
C LYS A 89 48.57 8.88 8.16
N GLU A 90 49.75 9.47 7.91
CA GLU A 90 50.48 10.24 8.90
C GLU A 90 49.73 11.50 9.31
N LYS A 91 49.11 12.19 8.34
CA LYS A 91 48.27 13.35 8.60
C LYS A 91 47.01 12.96 9.38
N GLU A 92 46.34 11.89 8.99
CA GLU A 92 45.17 11.36 9.71
C GLU A 92 45.52 11.04 11.17
N LYS A 93 46.63 10.32 11.41
CA LYS A 93 47.10 9.99 12.77
C LYS A 93 47.44 11.24 13.60
N LYS A 94 48.11 12.23 13.01
CA LYS A 94 48.45 13.49 13.69
C LYS A 94 47.19 14.27 14.08
N SER A 95 46.21 14.37 13.18
CA SER A 95 44.93 15.02 13.48
C SER A 95 44.13 14.29 14.55
N LEU A 96 44.15 12.96 14.58
CA LEU A 96 43.52 12.20 15.66
C LEU A 96 44.19 12.44 17.01
N GLN A 97 45.52 12.50 17.06
CA GLN A 97 46.25 12.87 18.28
C GLN A 97 45.88 14.27 18.74
N GLU A 98 45.76 15.21 17.82
CA GLU A 98 45.31 16.57 18.11
C GLU A 98 43.89 16.60 18.68
N TYR A 99 42.93 15.91 18.06
CA TYR A 99 41.56 15.82 18.55
C TYR A 99 41.47 15.13 19.91
N THR A 100 42.30 14.12 20.15
CA THR A 100 42.43 13.46 21.46
C THR A 100 42.97 14.43 22.52
N ASN A 101 44.04 15.16 22.22
CA ASN A 101 44.65 16.12 23.12
C ASN A 101 43.71 17.30 23.45
N LYS A 102 42.96 17.78 22.43
CA LYS A 102 41.94 18.84 22.59
C LYS A 102 40.63 18.32 23.20
N LYS A 103 40.50 17.02 23.48
CA LYS A 103 39.27 16.35 23.98
C LYS A 103 38.03 16.60 23.10
N ASN A 104 38.22 16.70 21.78
CA ASN A 104 37.14 16.87 20.81
C ASN A 104 36.40 15.54 20.56
N GLN A 105 35.64 15.08 21.56
CA GLN A 105 34.96 13.78 21.56
C GLN A 105 33.97 13.60 20.41
N TRP A 106 33.30 14.68 19.98
CA TRP A 106 32.38 14.66 18.83
C TRP A 106 33.10 14.33 17.50
N LEU A 107 34.22 15.00 17.19
CA LEU A 107 34.99 14.72 15.97
C LEU A 107 35.56 13.30 15.98
N LEU A 108 36.00 12.83 17.14
CA LEU A 108 36.47 11.45 17.32
C LEU A 108 35.34 10.44 17.06
N PHE A 109 34.14 10.67 17.58
CA PHE A 109 32.98 9.81 17.31
C PHE A 109 32.70 9.73 15.81
N PHE A 110 32.57 10.86 15.12
CA PHE A 110 32.26 10.87 13.69
C PHE A 110 33.34 10.23 12.83
N TYR A 111 34.61 10.38 13.22
CA TYR A 111 35.71 9.69 12.58
C TYR A 111 35.58 8.16 12.73
N TYR A 112 35.44 7.65 13.96
CA TYR A 112 35.36 6.22 14.23
C TYR A 112 34.08 5.60 13.65
N PHE A 113 32.95 6.30 13.74
CA PHE A 113 31.70 5.90 13.11
C PHE A 113 31.83 5.87 11.57
N GLY A 114 32.41 6.91 10.96
CA GLY A 114 32.65 6.95 9.52
C GLY A 114 33.55 5.82 9.02
N LYS A 115 34.62 5.49 9.77
CA LYS A 115 35.46 4.31 9.47
C LYS A 115 34.67 3.02 9.61
N THR A 116 33.90 2.86 10.67
CA THR A 116 33.03 1.68 10.89
C THR A 116 32.10 1.47 9.70
N PHE A 117 31.41 2.54 9.29
CA PHE A 117 30.48 2.53 8.17
C PHE A 117 31.17 2.10 6.86
N ILE A 118 32.26 2.76 6.45
CA ILE A 118 32.92 2.45 5.17
C ILE A 118 33.50 1.03 5.17
N PHE A 119 34.21 0.65 6.23
CA PHE A 119 34.81 -0.68 6.31
C PHE A 119 33.75 -1.78 6.29
N TYR A 120 32.60 -1.57 6.94
CA TYR A 120 31.50 -2.51 6.89
C TYR A 120 30.94 -2.66 5.47
N PHE A 121 30.64 -1.56 4.77
CA PHE A 121 30.18 -1.61 3.38
C PHE A 121 31.22 -2.26 2.45
N MET A 122 32.51 -2.04 2.71
CA MET A 122 33.61 -2.62 1.94
C MET A 122 34.02 -4.03 2.42
N LYS A 123 33.24 -4.65 3.32
CA LYS A 123 33.43 -5.99 3.91
C LYS A 123 34.75 -6.23 4.63
N ASP A 124 35.43 -5.18 5.09
CA ASP A 124 36.54 -5.30 6.04
C ASP A 124 35.98 -5.31 7.48
N PHE A 125 35.38 -6.45 7.86
CA PHE A 125 34.69 -6.58 9.13
C PHE A 125 35.63 -6.46 10.35
N TYR A 126 36.92 -6.78 10.20
CA TYR A 126 37.90 -6.64 11.28
C TYR A 126 38.19 -5.17 11.59
N GLN A 127 38.48 -4.36 10.57
CA GLN A 127 38.70 -2.93 10.78
C GLN A 127 37.40 -2.24 11.19
N ALA A 128 36.24 -2.65 10.65
CA ALA A 128 34.95 -2.13 11.07
C ALA A 128 34.71 -2.39 12.57
N PHE A 129 34.98 -3.61 13.06
CA PHE A 129 34.81 -3.97 14.47
C PHE A 129 35.68 -3.13 15.39
N LYS A 130 36.98 -3.02 15.09
CA LYS A 130 37.91 -2.21 15.89
C LYS A 130 37.45 -0.75 16.02
N ASN A 131 37.08 -0.12 14.90
CA ASN A 131 36.61 1.27 14.93
C ASN A 131 35.25 1.40 15.63
N SER A 132 34.36 0.40 15.52
CA SER A 132 33.06 0.42 16.18
C SER A 132 33.19 0.40 17.71
N GLN A 133 34.19 -0.31 18.24
CA GLN A 133 34.46 -0.36 19.69
C GLN A 133 34.96 0.99 20.22
N ASP A 134 35.72 1.74 19.42
CA ASP A 134 36.15 3.08 19.78
C ASP A 134 35.02 4.11 19.64
N ALA A 135 34.15 3.95 18.64
CA ALA A 135 32.92 4.75 18.51
C ALA A 135 31.96 4.54 19.70
N LYS A 136 31.78 3.29 20.14
CA LYS A 136 30.93 2.92 21.27
C LYS A 136 31.29 3.66 22.56
N LYS A 137 32.59 3.82 22.85
CA LYS A 137 33.07 4.57 24.03
C LYS A 137 32.64 6.04 24.01
N LEU A 138 32.34 6.58 22.84
CA LEU A 138 32.02 7.98 22.60
C LEU A 138 30.53 8.22 22.30
N VAL A 139 29.70 7.17 22.16
CA VAL A 139 28.29 7.31 21.77
C VAL A 139 27.49 8.17 22.76
N ILE A 140 27.83 8.12 24.05
CA ILE A 140 27.18 8.89 25.10
C ILE A 140 27.25 10.41 24.83
N VAL A 141 28.30 10.86 24.14
CA VAL A 141 28.57 12.26 23.82
C VAL A 141 27.63 12.80 22.75
N VAL A 142 27.09 11.92 21.89
CA VAL A 142 26.17 12.28 20.80
C VAL A 142 24.70 11.95 21.11
N SER A 143 24.39 11.49 22.32
CA SER A 143 23.04 11.09 22.75
C SER A 143 21.99 12.19 22.64
N GLY A 144 22.40 13.47 22.64
CA GLY A 144 21.49 14.61 22.45
C GLY A 144 20.94 14.74 21.02
N GLY A 145 21.55 14.07 20.03
CA GLY A 145 21.06 14.02 18.65
C GLY A 145 20.42 12.68 18.35
N VAL A 146 19.08 12.62 18.34
CA VAL A 146 18.28 11.37 18.24
C VAL A 146 18.69 10.44 17.08
N SER A 147 19.24 10.98 15.99
CA SER A 147 19.66 10.17 14.83
C SER A 147 20.97 9.40 15.02
N PHE A 148 21.93 9.90 15.80
CA PHE A 148 23.29 9.32 15.82
C PHE A 148 23.39 8.02 16.65
N PRO A 149 22.78 7.91 17.84
CA PRO A 149 22.74 6.65 18.57
C PRO A 149 22.05 5.53 17.79
N LEU A 150 20.98 5.84 17.05
CA LEU A 150 20.29 4.88 16.17
C LEU A 150 21.24 4.33 15.09
N GLN A 151 21.90 5.24 14.36
CA GLN A 151 22.82 4.84 13.29
C GLN A 151 24.01 4.05 13.85
N HIS A 152 24.55 4.46 15.01
CA HIS A 152 25.60 3.72 15.69
C HIS A 152 25.13 2.31 16.07
N ASN A 153 24.02 2.16 16.78
CA ASN A 153 23.53 0.87 17.25
C ASN A 153 23.22 -0.08 16.09
N PHE A 154 22.68 0.44 15.00
CA PHE A 154 22.43 -0.33 13.78
C PHE A 154 23.73 -0.91 13.19
N TYR A 155 24.69 -0.06 12.80
CA TYR A 155 25.93 -0.52 12.18
C TYR A 155 26.83 -1.29 13.15
N HIS A 156 26.88 -0.91 14.43
CA HIS A 156 27.64 -1.64 15.44
C HIS A 156 27.12 -3.07 15.61
N SER A 157 25.80 -3.27 15.64
CA SER A 157 25.21 -4.60 15.73
C SER A 157 25.54 -5.47 14.52
N LEU A 158 25.40 -4.91 13.31
CA LEU A 158 25.74 -5.60 12.07
C LEU A 158 27.22 -6.00 12.02
N VAL A 159 28.11 -5.13 12.49
CA VAL A 159 29.55 -5.40 12.57
C VAL A 159 29.85 -6.50 13.60
N CYS A 160 29.22 -6.48 14.77
CA CYS A 160 29.35 -7.55 15.76
C CYS A 160 28.92 -8.91 15.20
N LEU A 161 27.78 -8.95 14.50
CA LEU A 161 27.25 -10.17 13.86
C LEU A 161 28.14 -10.66 12.71
N ALA A 162 28.74 -9.76 11.94
CA ALA A 162 29.69 -10.13 10.89
C ALA A 162 31.03 -10.63 11.46
N HIS A 163 31.49 -10.07 12.58
CA HIS A 163 32.73 -10.49 13.24
C HIS A 163 32.60 -11.80 14.03
N HIS A 164 31.37 -12.17 14.42
CA HIS A 164 31.04 -13.35 15.24
C HIS A 164 31.72 -14.65 14.78
N ASN A 165 31.82 -14.89 13.46
CA ASN A 165 32.42 -16.13 12.94
C ASN A 165 33.92 -16.26 13.23
N ASN A 166 34.62 -15.15 13.47
CA ASN A 166 36.06 -15.10 13.70
C ASN A 166 36.45 -15.10 15.19
N CYS A 167 35.48 -15.21 16.10
CA CYS A 167 35.65 -15.16 17.55
C CYS A 167 35.54 -16.54 18.22
N ASP A 168 36.12 -16.66 19.42
CA ASP A 168 35.90 -17.81 20.31
C ASP A 168 34.49 -17.80 20.93
N THR A 169 34.11 -18.90 21.59
CA THR A 169 32.73 -19.09 22.09
C THR A 169 32.31 -18.05 23.13
N GLU A 170 33.23 -17.60 23.99
CA GLU A 170 32.96 -16.58 25.00
C GLU A 170 32.77 -15.20 24.35
N GLN A 171 33.66 -14.80 23.44
CA GLN A 171 33.53 -13.55 22.69
C GLN A 171 32.25 -13.53 21.86
N ARG A 172 31.86 -14.66 21.24
CA ARG A 172 30.60 -14.78 20.50
C ARG A 172 29.38 -14.45 21.36
N LYS A 173 29.37 -14.94 22.60
CA LYS A 173 28.30 -14.65 23.56
C LYS A 173 28.27 -13.18 23.96
N GLU A 174 29.41 -12.59 24.28
CA GLU A 174 29.51 -11.16 24.60
C GLU A 174 29.02 -10.27 23.45
N LEU A 175 29.35 -10.63 22.21
CA LEU A 175 28.90 -9.91 21.01
C LEU A 175 27.39 -10.00 20.84
N LEU A 176 26.78 -11.17 21.05
CA LEU A 176 25.34 -11.35 20.98
C LEU A 176 24.61 -10.58 22.08
N GLU A 177 25.12 -10.59 23.32
CA GLU A 177 24.59 -9.78 24.42
C GLU A 177 24.65 -8.27 24.11
N GLN A 178 25.71 -7.82 23.43
CA GLN A 178 25.80 -6.43 22.99
C GLN A 178 24.78 -6.11 21.88
N VAL A 179 24.55 -7.03 20.93
CA VAL A 179 23.53 -6.88 19.89
C VAL A 179 22.14 -6.80 20.52
N GLU A 180 21.86 -7.61 21.53
CA GLU A 180 20.58 -7.59 22.25
C GLU A 180 20.31 -6.24 22.92
N LYS A 181 21.29 -5.68 23.62
CA LYS A 181 21.17 -4.33 24.22
C LYS A 181 20.87 -3.27 23.15
N ASN A 182 21.58 -3.31 22.02
CA ASN A 182 21.33 -2.39 20.92
C ASN A 182 19.91 -2.57 20.34
N GLN A 183 19.42 -3.82 20.26
CA GLN A 183 18.09 -4.15 19.77
C GLN A 183 16.98 -3.68 20.71
N GLU A 184 17.19 -3.72 22.02
CA GLU A 184 16.25 -3.16 23.01
C GLU A 184 16.04 -1.65 22.80
N ASP A 185 17.14 -0.90 22.66
CA ASP A 185 17.10 0.53 22.35
C ASP A 185 16.42 0.79 21.00
N MET A 186 16.79 0.03 19.97
CA MET A 186 16.22 0.17 18.63
C MET A 186 14.73 -0.18 18.58
N LYS A 187 14.27 -1.11 19.42
CA LYS A 187 12.85 -1.46 19.54
C LYS A 187 12.05 -0.29 20.14
N ILE A 188 12.61 0.40 21.13
CA ILE A 188 11.99 1.60 21.71
C ILE A 188 11.88 2.68 20.62
N TRP A 189 12.93 2.92 19.84
CA TRP A 189 12.90 3.90 18.75
C TRP A 189 11.93 3.51 17.63
N ALA A 190 11.84 2.23 17.27
CA ALA A 190 10.85 1.72 16.32
C ALA A 190 9.41 1.88 16.84
N GLY A 191 9.20 1.81 18.16
CA GLY A 191 7.91 2.12 18.78
C GLY A 191 7.46 3.58 18.57
N HIS A 192 8.41 4.53 18.52
CA HIS A 192 8.13 5.96 18.37
C HIS A 192 8.08 6.42 16.90
N CYS A 193 8.95 5.89 16.03
CA CYS A 193 8.96 6.20 14.60
C CYS A 193 9.31 4.95 13.80
N ARG A 194 8.26 4.24 13.36
CA ARG A 194 8.39 2.98 12.63
C ARG A 194 9.04 3.20 11.26
N GLU A 195 8.72 4.31 10.62
CA GLU A 195 9.15 4.68 9.27
C GLU A 195 10.69 4.75 9.17
N ASN A 196 11.35 5.32 10.18
CA ASN A 196 12.80 5.53 10.17
C ASN A 196 13.60 4.36 10.79
N CYS A 197 12.98 3.59 11.68
CA CYS A 197 13.70 2.66 12.56
C CYS A 197 13.37 1.17 12.33
N GLN A 198 12.16 0.83 11.86
CA GLN A 198 11.70 -0.57 11.85
C GLN A 198 12.53 -1.46 10.93
N HIS A 199 12.84 -1.00 9.71
CA HIS A 199 13.63 -1.79 8.76
C HIS A 199 15.07 -2.05 9.23
N LYS A 200 15.65 -1.13 10.02
CA LYS A 200 16.97 -1.31 10.66
C LYS A 200 16.91 -2.37 11.76
N TYR A 201 15.86 -2.32 12.58
CA TYR A 201 15.59 -3.33 13.60
C TYR A 201 15.43 -4.72 12.95
N ASP A 202 14.61 -4.81 11.90
CA ASP A 202 14.33 -6.07 11.20
C ASP A 202 15.58 -6.66 10.55
N LEU A 203 16.46 -5.84 9.96
CA LEU A 203 17.69 -6.34 9.34
C LEU A 203 18.68 -6.91 10.36
N VAL A 204 18.82 -6.26 11.53
CA VAL A 204 19.70 -6.77 12.59
C VAL A 204 19.13 -8.05 13.20
N GLU A 205 17.81 -8.14 13.41
CA GLU A 205 17.18 -9.39 13.84
C GLU A 205 17.33 -10.50 12.77
N ALA A 206 17.29 -10.17 11.47
CA ALA A 206 17.52 -11.13 10.39
C ALA A 206 18.95 -11.71 10.45
N GLU A 207 19.96 -10.85 10.59
CA GLU A 207 21.35 -11.27 10.74
C GLU A 207 21.59 -12.03 12.05
N LYS A 208 20.94 -11.65 13.14
CA LYS A 208 20.98 -12.38 14.41
C LYS A 208 20.40 -13.78 14.25
N ALA A 209 19.21 -13.90 13.65
CA ALA A 209 18.57 -15.18 13.35
C ALA A 209 19.45 -16.05 12.44
N ARG A 210 20.11 -15.45 11.43
CA ARG A 210 21.08 -16.15 10.57
C ARG A 210 22.23 -16.73 11.38
N VAL A 211 22.87 -15.94 12.25
CA VAL A 211 24.01 -16.38 13.08
C VAL A 211 23.59 -17.47 14.08
N LEU A 212 22.35 -17.42 14.58
CA LEU A 212 21.76 -18.43 15.46
C LEU A 212 21.24 -19.69 14.73
N GLY A 213 21.30 -19.74 13.39
CA GLY A 213 20.81 -20.87 12.61
C GLY A 213 19.29 -20.96 12.45
N GLN A 214 18.55 -19.88 12.76
CA GLN A 214 17.10 -19.80 12.66
C GLN A 214 16.67 -19.42 11.23
N THR A 215 16.81 -20.36 10.30
CA THR A 215 16.69 -20.11 8.84
C THR A 215 15.36 -19.49 8.42
N LEU A 216 14.21 -20.01 8.88
CA LEU A 216 12.89 -19.51 8.48
C LEU A 216 12.65 -18.08 9.00
N GLN A 217 13.02 -17.82 10.25
CA GLN A 217 12.90 -16.50 10.85
C GLN A 217 13.78 -15.48 10.15
N ALA A 218 15.01 -15.85 9.78
CA ALA A 218 15.90 -15.00 9.01
C ALA A 218 15.29 -14.62 7.64
N GLN A 219 14.69 -15.58 6.93
CA GLN A 219 14.02 -15.33 5.64
C GLN A 219 12.93 -14.27 5.74
N GLU A 220 11.99 -14.44 6.67
CA GLU A 220 10.90 -13.49 6.87
C GLU A 220 11.42 -12.09 7.27
N LEU A 221 12.43 -12.02 8.13
CA LEU A 221 12.98 -10.76 8.60
C LEU A 221 13.76 -10.02 7.52
N TYR A 222 14.51 -10.72 6.66
CA TYR A 222 15.15 -10.09 5.50
C TYR A 222 14.12 -9.47 4.56
N ASP A 223 13.03 -10.18 4.26
CA ASP A 223 11.98 -9.66 3.39
C ASP A 223 11.28 -8.44 4.01
N ARG A 224 11.01 -8.46 5.32
CA ARG A 224 10.46 -7.30 6.05
C ARG A 224 11.41 -6.10 6.02
N ALA A 225 12.69 -6.31 6.25
CA ALA A 225 13.70 -5.26 6.21
C ALA A 225 13.80 -4.61 4.82
N ILE A 226 13.83 -5.42 3.75
CA ILE A 226 13.86 -4.97 2.36
C ILE A 226 12.59 -4.17 2.03
N GLN A 227 11.41 -4.70 2.34
CA GLN A 227 10.14 -4.03 2.07
C GLN A 227 10.04 -2.70 2.83
N GLY A 228 10.45 -2.68 4.10
CA GLY A 228 10.44 -1.48 4.92
C GLY A 228 11.39 -0.41 4.40
N ALA A 229 12.63 -0.76 4.04
CA ALA A 229 13.60 0.17 3.49
C ALA A 229 13.15 0.73 2.12
N LYS A 230 12.62 -0.15 1.25
CA LYS A 230 12.08 0.23 -0.07
C LYS A 230 10.89 1.17 0.03
N LYS A 231 9.95 0.89 0.95
CA LYS A 231 8.73 1.69 1.14
C LYS A 231 9.02 3.14 1.52
N TYR A 232 10.06 3.36 2.32
CA TYR A 232 10.46 4.70 2.79
C TYR A 232 11.71 5.23 2.08
N GLU A 233 12.08 4.62 0.94
CA GLU A 233 13.14 5.08 0.03
C GLU A 233 14.56 5.14 0.63
N PHE A 234 14.86 4.34 1.66
CA PHE A 234 16.20 4.20 2.22
C PHE A 234 17.08 3.30 1.31
N ILE A 235 17.41 3.79 0.11
CA ILE A 235 18.00 2.98 -0.97
C ILE A 235 19.31 2.25 -0.61
N HIS A 236 20.13 2.85 0.24
CA HIS A 236 21.41 2.29 0.69
C HIS A 236 21.22 1.15 1.70
N GLU A 237 20.17 1.24 2.51
CA GLU A 237 19.79 0.17 3.45
C GLU A 237 18.98 -0.91 2.76
N GLU A 238 18.17 -0.56 1.75
CA GLU A 238 17.56 -1.53 0.82
C GLU A 238 18.66 -2.33 0.11
N ALA A 239 19.68 -1.66 -0.45
CA ALA A 239 20.82 -2.32 -1.09
C ALA A 239 21.55 -3.26 -0.13
N LEU A 240 21.81 -2.79 1.10
CA LEU A 240 22.48 -3.58 2.12
C LEU A 240 21.65 -4.81 2.54
N ALA A 241 20.34 -4.65 2.74
CA ALA A 241 19.45 -5.75 3.08
C ALA A 241 19.37 -6.80 1.96
N TYR A 242 19.30 -6.38 0.69
CA TYR A 242 19.41 -7.28 -0.45
C TYR A 242 20.76 -8.02 -0.48
N GLU A 243 21.88 -7.32 -0.23
CA GLU A 243 23.21 -7.94 -0.22
C GLU A 243 23.32 -8.99 0.88
N ARG A 244 22.86 -8.67 2.10
CA ARG A 244 22.85 -9.60 3.24
C ARG A 244 21.97 -10.83 2.98
N ALA A 245 20.77 -10.62 2.45
CA ALA A 245 19.87 -11.70 2.07
C ALA A 245 20.43 -12.57 0.93
N ALA A 246 21.11 -11.96 -0.05
CA ALA A 246 21.78 -12.69 -1.12
C ALA A 246 22.85 -13.62 -0.57
N GLU A 247 23.73 -13.13 0.30
CA GLU A 247 24.77 -13.95 0.96
C GLU A 247 24.16 -15.09 1.78
N PHE A 248 23.06 -14.81 2.50
CA PHE A 248 22.33 -15.82 3.25
C PHE A 248 21.78 -16.93 2.35
N TYR A 249 21.13 -16.59 1.23
CA TYR A 249 20.60 -17.60 0.30
C TYR A 249 21.70 -18.36 -0.45
N LEU A 250 22.81 -17.69 -0.80
CA LEU A 250 23.98 -18.34 -1.38
C LEU A 250 24.61 -19.34 -0.41
N ALA A 251 24.67 -19.02 0.89
CA ALA A 251 25.16 -19.93 1.93
C ALA A 251 24.25 -21.14 2.17
N LEU A 252 22.99 -21.08 1.74
CA LEU A 252 22.02 -22.18 1.77
C LEU A 252 21.96 -22.96 0.43
N ASP A 253 22.93 -22.75 -0.46
CA ASP A 253 22.97 -23.32 -1.82
C ASP A 253 21.76 -22.97 -2.71
N ARG A 254 21.00 -21.92 -2.38
CA ARG A 254 19.88 -21.40 -3.19
C ARG A 254 20.37 -20.34 -4.18
N THR A 255 21.17 -20.78 -5.15
CA THR A 255 21.91 -19.89 -6.07
C THR A 255 21.04 -18.94 -6.89
N GLU A 256 19.90 -19.40 -7.41
CA GLU A 256 19.00 -18.58 -8.23
C GLU A 256 18.40 -17.40 -7.44
N ILE A 257 17.95 -17.67 -6.22
CA ILE A 257 17.40 -16.66 -5.30
C ILE A 257 18.52 -15.71 -4.86
N GLY A 258 19.67 -16.26 -4.46
CA GLY A 258 20.85 -15.46 -4.11
C GLY A 258 21.27 -14.52 -5.23
N GLN A 259 21.31 -15.00 -6.47
CA GLN A 259 21.65 -14.20 -7.65
C GLN A 259 20.62 -13.08 -7.91
N LEU A 260 19.33 -13.35 -7.75
CA LEU A 260 18.28 -12.34 -7.89
C LEU A 260 18.46 -11.20 -6.87
N TYR A 261 18.63 -11.54 -5.59
CA TYR A 261 18.82 -10.55 -4.53
C TYR A 261 20.13 -9.77 -4.75
N LEU A 262 21.19 -10.44 -5.21
CA LEU A 262 22.47 -9.80 -5.50
C LEU A 262 22.37 -8.78 -6.66
N ARG A 263 21.61 -9.09 -7.71
CA ARG A 263 21.33 -8.14 -8.81
C ARG A 263 20.53 -6.94 -8.33
N ASN A 264 19.57 -7.14 -7.43
CA ASN A 264 18.81 -6.04 -6.84
C ASN A 264 19.69 -5.15 -5.96
N ALA A 265 20.59 -5.75 -5.15
CA ALA A 265 21.59 -5.01 -4.38
C ALA A 265 22.48 -4.15 -5.30
N HIS A 266 23.02 -4.76 -6.36
CA HIS A 266 23.84 -4.09 -7.37
C HIS A 266 23.12 -2.88 -7.99
N HIS A 267 21.87 -3.06 -8.42
CA HIS A 267 21.06 -1.99 -8.97
C HIS A 267 20.79 -0.85 -7.97
N CYS A 268 20.48 -1.16 -6.70
CA CYS A 268 20.28 -0.14 -5.67
C CYS A 268 21.58 0.62 -5.36
N TYR A 269 22.74 -0.04 -5.35
CA TYR A 269 24.04 0.63 -5.19
C TYR A 269 24.40 1.55 -6.36
N ILE A 270 24.05 1.17 -7.60
CA ILE A 270 24.18 2.05 -8.77
C ILE A 270 23.33 3.31 -8.60
N ARG A 271 22.04 3.13 -8.27
CA ARG A 271 21.11 4.26 -8.08
C ARG A 271 21.50 5.18 -6.93
N TRP A 272 22.05 4.62 -5.85
CA TRP A 272 22.60 5.41 -4.76
C TRP A 272 23.85 6.20 -5.17
N GLY A 273 24.60 5.71 -6.18
CA GLY A 273 25.82 6.35 -6.70
C GLY A 273 27.12 5.84 -6.07
N ALA A 274 27.08 4.69 -5.38
CA ALA A 274 28.22 4.11 -4.67
C ALA A 274 29.12 3.27 -5.60
N LYS A 275 29.75 3.90 -6.59
CA LYS A 275 30.51 3.21 -7.66
C LYS A 275 31.64 2.32 -7.14
N ALA A 276 32.29 2.69 -6.03
CA ALA A 276 33.32 1.87 -5.40
C ALA A 276 32.74 0.56 -4.85
N LYS A 277 31.55 0.62 -4.24
CA LYS A 277 30.84 -0.55 -3.73
C LYS A 277 30.30 -1.43 -4.86
N VAL A 278 29.78 -0.82 -5.93
CA VAL A 278 29.34 -1.54 -7.15
C VAL A 278 30.50 -2.36 -7.72
N LYS A 279 31.66 -1.72 -7.90
CA LYS A 279 32.86 -2.42 -8.40
C LYS A 279 33.32 -3.53 -7.45
N GLN A 280 33.31 -3.28 -6.14
CA GLN A 280 33.64 -4.29 -5.14
C GLN A 280 32.73 -5.52 -5.27
N LEU A 281 31.42 -5.31 -5.51
CA LEU A 281 30.46 -6.39 -5.69
C LEU A 281 30.67 -7.15 -7.01
N GLU A 282 30.99 -6.45 -8.10
CA GLU A 282 31.32 -7.03 -9.41
C GLU A 282 32.61 -7.87 -9.38
N GLU A 283 33.62 -7.43 -8.62
CA GLU A 283 34.87 -8.16 -8.42
C GLU A 283 34.68 -9.41 -7.54
N GLU A 284 33.79 -9.36 -6.55
CA GLU A 284 33.52 -10.47 -5.64
C GLU A 284 32.60 -11.55 -6.25
N TYR A 285 31.64 -11.14 -7.06
CA TYR A 285 30.65 -12.03 -7.66
C TYR A 285 30.59 -11.95 -9.20
N PRO A 286 31.73 -12.06 -9.90
CA PRO A 286 31.78 -11.91 -11.36
C PRO A 286 30.91 -12.96 -12.06
N GLN A 287 30.81 -14.18 -11.53
CA GLN A 287 29.99 -15.25 -12.10
C GLN A 287 28.47 -14.96 -12.07
N TYR A 288 28.02 -14.13 -11.13
CA TYR A 288 26.59 -13.83 -10.96
C TYR A 288 26.20 -12.49 -11.61
N LEU A 289 27.19 -11.61 -11.80
CA LEU A 289 27.02 -10.24 -12.29
C LEU A 289 27.59 -10.00 -13.70
N LEU A 290 28.58 -10.78 -14.16
CA LEU A 290 29.20 -10.72 -15.50
C LEU A 290 28.98 -12.04 -16.26
N ARG A 291 28.44 -11.97 -17.47
CA ARG A 291 28.23 -13.17 -18.31
C ARG A 291 29.59 -13.66 -18.83
N VAL A 292 29.92 -14.92 -18.54
CA VAL A 292 31.09 -15.63 -19.05
C VAL A 292 31.11 -15.57 -20.58
N VAL A 293 32.02 -14.78 -21.14
CA VAL A 293 32.46 -14.95 -22.54
C VAL A 293 33.22 -16.28 -22.59
N ASN A 294 32.76 -17.20 -23.44
CA ASN A 294 33.28 -18.56 -23.60
C ASN A 294 34.82 -18.59 -23.70
N LYS A 295 35.48 -19.10 -22.65
CA LYS A 295 36.94 -19.29 -22.53
C LYS A 295 37.56 -20.31 -23.49
N SER A 296 36.82 -20.89 -24.44
CA SER A 296 37.32 -21.99 -25.29
C SER A 296 37.83 -21.58 -26.69
N LYS A 297 37.64 -20.33 -27.15
CA LYS A 297 38.10 -19.89 -28.49
C LYS A 297 39.24 -18.87 -28.53
N LEU A 298 39.73 -18.38 -27.38
CA LEU A 298 40.76 -17.33 -27.31
C LEU A 298 42.20 -17.83 -27.10
N LYS A 299 42.50 -19.10 -27.41
CA LYS A 299 43.89 -19.60 -27.38
C LYS A 299 44.75 -19.14 -28.58
N GLY A 300 44.20 -18.39 -29.53
CA GLY A 300 44.92 -17.97 -30.74
C GLY A 300 45.62 -16.60 -30.67
N ILE A 301 45.30 -15.74 -29.70
CA ILE A 301 45.75 -14.34 -29.74
C ILE A 301 46.52 -14.01 -28.47
N SER A 302 47.78 -14.42 -28.43
CA SER A 302 48.78 -13.78 -27.58
C SER A 302 50.10 -13.74 -28.30
N THR A 303 50.74 -12.57 -28.16
CA THR A 303 52.10 -12.19 -28.59
C THR A 303 52.20 -11.84 -30.08
N THR A 304 52.57 -10.63 -30.49
CA THR A 304 53.64 -9.76 -30.00
C THR A 304 53.40 -8.30 -30.41
N LEU A 305 53.59 -7.37 -29.47
CA LEU A 305 53.94 -5.98 -29.76
C LEU A 305 55.45 -5.93 -29.99
N SER A 306 55.87 -5.55 -31.19
CA SER A 306 57.22 -5.03 -31.43
C SER A 306 57.16 -3.92 -32.47
N THR A 307 57.58 -2.74 -32.02
CA THR A 307 57.74 -1.49 -32.75
C THR A 307 58.86 -1.56 -33.79
N SER A 308 58.60 -1.20 -35.05
CA SER A 308 59.43 -0.27 -35.83
C SER A 308 58.84 -0.02 -37.24
N ASN A 309 58.77 1.26 -37.56
CA ASN A 309 58.19 1.94 -38.72
C ASN A 309 58.18 1.21 -40.08
N THR A 310 57.01 1.18 -40.72
CA THR A 310 56.77 1.84 -42.02
C THR A 310 55.26 2.04 -42.20
N ASP A 311 54.90 3.23 -42.68
CA ASP A 311 53.55 3.76 -42.79
C ASP A 311 52.63 2.93 -43.70
N GLY A 312 51.41 2.63 -43.26
CA GLY A 312 50.34 2.17 -44.16
C GLY A 312 49.15 1.41 -43.54
N GLU A 313 49.36 0.50 -42.58
CA GLU A 313 48.38 -0.56 -42.30
C GLU A 313 48.06 -0.80 -40.80
N ILE A 314 48.16 0.24 -39.95
CA ILE A 314 47.56 0.22 -38.59
C ILE A 314 46.26 1.04 -38.61
N LEU A 315 45.37 0.70 -39.55
CA LEU A 315 44.00 1.20 -39.54
C LEU A 315 43.15 0.34 -38.59
N ASP A 316 43.20 0.78 -37.33
CA ASP A 316 42.01 1.15 -36.57
C ASP A 316 41.20 0.11 -35.77
N LEU A 317 41.89 -0.78 -35.03
CA LEU A 317 41.29 -1.55 -33.93
C LEU A 317 40.61 -0.66 -32.87
N THR A 318 41.09 0.57 -32.70
CA THR A 318 40.49 1.60 -31.84
C THR A 318 39.13 2.06 -32.32
N THR A 319 38.96 2.29 -33.62
CA THR A 319 37.66 2.65 -34.21
C THR A 319 36.68 1.48 -34.16
N VAL A 320 37.15 0.24 -34.35
CA VAL A 320 36.32 -0.96 -34.19
C VAL A 320 35.88 -1.16 -32.74
N MET A 321 36.74 -0.91 -31.75
CA MET A 321 36.34 -0.97 -30.33
C MET A 321 35.36 0.15 -29.95
N LYS A 322 35.53 1.37 -30.46
CA LYS A 322 34.57 2.48 -30.26
C LYS A 322 33.22 2.16 -30.88
N ALA A 323 33.23 1.64 -32.11
CA ALA A 323 32.04 1.16 -32.82
C ALA A 323 31.32 0.05 -32.05
N SER A 324 32.05 -0.96 -31.58
CA SER A 324 31.51 -2.02 -30.73
C SER A 324 30.89 -1.47 -29.45
N HIS A 325 31.55 -0.52 -28.78
CA HIS A 325 31.04 0.07 -27.54
C HIS A 325 29.78 0.90 -27.77
N ALA A 326 29.70 1.65 -28.87
CA ALA A 326 28.52 2.40 -29.25
C ALA A 326 27.32 1.47 -29.49
N ILE A 327 27.53 0.33 -30.14
CA ILE A 327 26.48 -0.69 -30.39
C ILE A 327 26.07 -1.40 -29.08
N SER A 328 27.00 -1.65 -28.16
CA SER A 328 26.69 -2.30 -26.88
C SER A 328 25.96 -1.39 -25.88
N GLY A 329 26.07 -0.06 -26.03
CA GLY A 329 25.46 0.92 -25.13
C GLY A 329 24.00 1.26 -25.42
N GLU A 330 23.48 0.88 -26.59
CA GLU A 330 22.12 1.24 -27.02
C GLU A 330 21.08 0.23 -26.53
N ILE A 331 20.08 0.73 -25.80
CA ILE A 331 19.00 -0.08 -25.22
C ILE A 331 17.76 -0.11 -26.13
N LYS A 332 17.51 0.99 -26.86
CA LYS A 332 16.38 1.09 -27.79
C LYS A 332 16.74 0.43 -29.12
N LEU A 333 15.91 -0.52 -29.56
CA LEU A 333 16.13 -1.27 -30.79
C LEU A 333 16.32 -0.34 -32.01
N GLU A 334 15.50 0.71 -32.15
CA GLU A 334 15.59 1.68 -33.25
C GLU A 334 16.97 2.33 -33.38
N ASN A 335 17.48 2.90 -32.28
CA ASN A 335 18.80 3.54 -32.25
C ASN A 335 19.92 2.55 -32.50
N LEU A 336 19.78 1.34 -31.96
CA LEU A 336 20.71 0.26 -32.18
C LEU A 336 20.82 -0.10 -33.67
N LEU A 337 19.68 -0.28 -34.36
CA LEU A 337 19.66 -0.62 -35.79
C LEU A 337 20.27 0.49 -36.65
N TYR A 338 19.95 1.75 -36.34
CA TYR A 338 20.50 2.93 -37.02
C TYR A 338 22.03 2.97 -36.90
N ASN A 339 22.55 2.94 -35.67
CA ASN A 339 23.98 3.02 -35.40
C ASN A 339 24.73 1.81 -35.97
N LEU A 340 24.16 0.61 -35.85
CA LEU A 340 24.74 -0.61 -36.41
C LEU A 340 24.94 -0.49 -37.92
N MET A 341 23.91 -0.06 -38.66
CA MET A 341 23.98 0.05 -40.12
C MET A 341 24.99 1.08 -40.57
N LYS A 342 24.98 2.26 -39.95
CA LYS A 342 25.92 3.34 -40.26
C LYS A 342 27.37 2.88 -40.07
N ILE A 343 27.67 2.34 -38.90
CA ILE A 343 29.00 1.82 -38.54
C ILE A 343 29.44 0.69 -39.47
N THR A 344 28.53 -0.21 -39.83
CA THR A 344 28.87 -1.40 -40.63
C THR A 344 29.14 -1.02 -42.10
N ILE A 345 28.38 -0.08 -42.66
CA ILE A 345 28.60 0.42 -44.03
C ILE A 345 29.94 1.17 -44.12
N GLU A 346 30.20 2.08 -43.17
CA GLU A 346 31.42 2.90 -43.12
C GLU A 346 32.69 2.03 -42.95
N ASN A 347 32.69 1.09 -42.00
CA ASN A 347 33.86 0.26 -41.72
C ASN A 347 34.10 -0.82 -42.80
N ALA A 348 33.06 -1.29 -43.48
CA ALA A 348 33.20 -2.27 -44.56
C ALA A 348 33.62 -1.65 -45.89
N GLY A 349 33.48 -0.33 -46.06
CA GLY A 349 33.60 0.33 -47.37
C GLY A 349 32.50 -0.08 -48.34
N ALA A 350 31.31 -0.40 -47.83
CA ALA A 350 30.15 -0.77 -48.63
C ALA A 350 29.44 0.49 -49.14
N GLN A 351 28.79 0.42 -50.31
CA GLN A 351 27.93 1.51 -50.78
C GLN A 351 26.50 1.37 -50.29
N THR A 352 26.03 0.14 -50.12
CA THR A 352 24.68 -0.15 -49.68
C THR A 352 24.73 -1.31 -48.70
N GLY A 353 23.92 -1.24 -47.65
CA GLY A 353 23.80 -2.28 -46.64
C GLY A 353 22.36 -2.52 -46.23
N PHE A 354 22.05 -3.78 -45.94
CA PHE A 354 20.75 -4.24 -45.47
C PHE A 354 20.93 -5.10 -44.24
N LEU A 355 20.07 -4.89 -43.25
CA LEU A 355 19.94 -5.72 -42.06
C LEU A 355 18.63 -6.48 -42.12
N ILE A 356 18.73 -7.80 -42.03
CA ILE A 356 17.60 -8.72 -42.10
C ILE A 356 17.48 -9.39 -40.74
N LEU A 357 16.33 -9.27 -40.09
CA LEU A 357 16.06 -9.92 -38.81
C LEU A 357 14.92 -10.92 -38.96
N TYR A 358 14.94 -11.92 -38.09
CA TYR A 358 13.83 -12.86 -37.96
C TYR A 358 12.77 -12.26 -37.03
N HIS A 359 11.53 -12.12 -37.52
CA HIS A 359 10.39 -11.60 -36.76
C HIS A 359 9.10 -12.34 -37.17
N GLN A 360 8.30 -12.79 -36.18
CA GLN A 360 6.99 -13.44 -36.37
C GLN A 360 6.94 -14.62 -37.36
N GLY A 361 8.05 -15.35 -37.53
CA GLY A 361 8.09 -16.54 -38.40
C GLY A 361 8.70 -16.34 -39.79
N ASN A 362 9.00 -15.09 -40.18
CA ASN A 362 9.58 -14.76 -41.49
C ASN A 362 10.85 -13.90 -41.35
N TRP A 363 11.68 -13.92 -42.40
CA TRP A 363 12.85 -13.03 -42.54
C TRP A 363 12.43 -11.72 -43.20
N ALA A 364 12.71 -10.61 -42.53
CA ALA A 364 12.34 -9.28 -43.01
C ALA A 364 13.51 -8.30 -42.92
N ILE A 365 13.54 -7.35 -43.86
CA ILE A 365 14.46 -6.23 -43.89
C ILE A 365 14.00 -5.24 -42.81
N GLU A 366 14.84 -5.05 -41.80
CA GLU A 366 14.58 -4.18 -40.66
C GLU A 366 15.42 -2.90 -40.70
N ALA A 367 16.51 -2.86 -41.47
CA ALA A 367 17.20 -1.61 -41.74
C ALA A 367 17.88 -1.61 -43.11
N GLN A 368 17.96 -0.44 -43.74
CA GLN A 368 18.68 -0.19 -44.99
C GLN A 368 19.46 1.12 -44.89
N GLY A 369 20.70 1.11 -45.36
CA GLY A 369 21.53 2.32 -45.44
C GLY A 369 22.31 2.38 -46.75
N LYS A 370 22.62 3.60 -47.20
CA LYS A 370 23.51 3.88 -48.33
C LYS A 370 24.58 4.88 -47.89
N ILE A 371 25.78 4.81 -48.48
CA ILE A 371 26.90 5.65 -48.07
C ILE A 371 26.72 7.14 -48.45
N ASP A 372 25.99 7.43 -49.54
CA ASP A 372 25.78 8.79 -50.05
C ASP A 372 24.62 9.53 -49.36
N SER A 373 23.89 8.88 -48.47
CA SER A 373 22.76 9.44 -47.72
C SER A 373 22.93 9.18 -46.22
N ASP A 374 22.94 10.23 -45.40
CA ASP A 374 23.02 10.12 -43.93
C ASP A 374 21.73 9.53 -43.29
N GLU A 375 20.72 9.23 -44.12
CA GLU A 375 19.46 8.61 -43.74
C GLU A 375 19.53 7.08 -43.82
N VAL A 376 19.53 6.42 -42.65
CA VAL A 376 19.27 4.97 -42.53
C VAL A 376 17.78 4.79 -42.27
N THR A 377 17.13 4.01 -43.11
CA THR A 377 15.70 3.68 -42.98
C THR A 377 15.55 2.41 -42.13
N ILE A 378 14.93 2.53 -40.96
CA ILE A 378 14.77 1.47 -39.96
C ILE A 378 13.32 1.00 -39.81
N LEU A 379 13.12 -0.20 -39.28
CA LEU A 379 11.83 -0.85 -38.99
C LEU A 379 10.88 -0.96 -40.19
N GLN A 380 11.43 -1.35 -41.35
CA GLN A 380 10.64 -1.45 -42.58
C GLN A 380 9.76 -2.71 -42.62
N SER A 381 10.18 -3.78 -41.93
CA SER A 381 9.54 -5.11 -41.90
C SER A 381 9.14 -5.62 -43.30
N ILE A 382 10.00 -5.40 -44.31
CA ILE A 382 9.76 -5.82 -45.70
C ILE A 382 10.22 -7.28 -45.87
N PRO A 383 9.37 -8.22 -46.34
CA PRO A 383 9.79 -9.60 -46.58
C PRO A 383 10.93 -9.72 -47.59
N ILE A 384 11.86 -10.67 -47.38
CA ILE A 384 13.02 -10.86 -48.28
C ILE A 384 12.64 -11.30 -49.71
N GLU A 385 11.46 -11.87 -49.92
CA GLU A 385 10.97 -12.24 -51.27
C GLU A 385 10.29 -11.09 -52.02
N SER A 386 10.24 -9.88 -51.44
CA SER A 386 9.62 -8.72 -52.08
C SER A 386 10.41 -8.26 -53.32
N THR A 387 9.67 -7.84 -54.34
CA THR A 387 10.18 -7.24 -55.57
C THR A 387 9.89 -5.75 -55.59
N ASP A 388 10.80 -4.95 -56.14
CA ASP A 388 10.57 -3.53 -56.38
C ASP A 388 9.34 -3.35 -57.29
N PRO A 389 8.29 -2.62 -56.83
CA PRO A 389 7.05 -2.42 -57.57
C PRO A 389 7.22 -1.79 -58.97
N GLN A 390 8.31 -1.05 -59.20
CA GLN A 390 8.52 -0.33 -60.46
C GLN A 390 9.35 -1.11 -61.48
N THR A 391 10.28 -1.94 -61.01
CA THR A 391 11.24 -2.64 -61.88
C THR A 391 10.96 -4.15 -61.98
N SER A 392 10.10 -4.71 -61.11
CA SER A 392 9.84 -6.16 -60.99
C SER A 392 11.10 -6.98 -60.68
N ILE A 393 12.14 -6.35 -60.16
CA ILE A 393 13.41 -6.97 -59.76
C ILE A 393 13.35 -7.25 -58.25
N PRO A 394 13.85 -8.39 -57.76
CA PRO A 394 13.97 -8.64 -56.31
C PRO A 394 14.70 -7.50 -55.61
N ILE A 395 14.34 -7.17 -54.36
CA ILE A 395 15.03 -6.11 -53.59
C ILE A 395 16.39 -6.60 -53.06
N LEU A 396 16.57 -7.92 -52.96
CA LEU A 396 17.79 -8.58 -52.48
C LEU A 396 18.07 -9.89 -53.24
N PRO A 397 19.34 -10.35 -53.30
CA PRO A 397 19.70 -11.65 -53.86
C PRO A 397 19.31 -12.78 -52.90
N THR A 398 18.11 -13.33 -53.08
CA THR A 398 17.52 -14.33 -52.19
C THR A 398 18.32 -15.64 -52.13
N ALA A 399 19.03 -16.02 -53.20
CA ALA A 399 19.86 -17.22 -53.22
C ALA A 399 21.05 -17.12 -52.25
N ILE A 400 21.68 -15.95 -52.18
CA ILE A 400 22.81 -15.68 -51.25
C ILE A 400 22.31 -15.68 -49.82
N ILE A 401 21.20 -14.99 -49.55
CA ILE A 401 20.63 -14.90 -48.19
C ILE A 401 20.21 -16.29 -47.69
N ASN A 402 19.50 -17.07 -48.51
CA ASN A 402 19.09 -18.43 -48.14
C ASN A 402 20.28 -19.38 -47.93
N TYR A 403 21.38 -19.18 -48.66
CA TYR A 403 22.60 -19.92 -48.41
C TYR A 403 23.14 -19.60 -47.01
N VAL A 404 23.29 -18.32 -46.65
CA VAL A 404 23.78 -17.90 -45.33
C VAL A 404 22.84 -18.32 -44.20
N ILE A 405 21.51 -18.28 -44.40
CA ILE A 405 20.52 -18.80 -43.44
C ILE A 405 20.81 -20.28 -43.12
N ARG A 406 21.09 -21.08 -44.16
CA ARG A 406 21.27 -22.53 -44.03
C ARG A 406 22.64 -22.93 -43.50
N THR A 407 23.71 -22.30 -44.00
CA THR A 407 25.10 -22.68 -43.67
C THR A 407 25.63 -21.94 -42.46
N LYS A 408 25.09 -20.76 -42.15
CA LYS A 408 25.58 -19.84 -41.10
C LYS A 408 27.05 -19.45 -41.30
N GLU A 409 27.52 -19.45 -42.55
CA GLU A 409 28.87 -19.06 -42.95
C GLU A 409 28.84 -17.78 -43.79
N ASN A 410 29.92 -17.00 -43.71
CA ASN A 410 30.07 -15.77 -44.47
C ASN A 410 30.21 -16.08 -45.97
N ILE A 411 29.56 -15.30 -46.82
CA ILE A 411 29.83 -15.28 -48.25
C ILE A 411 30.56 -14.00 -48.61
N VAL A 412 31.71 -14.13 -49.27
CA VAL A 412 32.48 -13.02 -49.85
C VAL A 412 32.60 -13.28 -51.35
N LEU A 413 32.05 -12.38 -52.16
CA LEU A 413 32.20 -12.40 -53.62
C LEU A 413 32.99 -11.17 -54.03
N ASN A 414 34.13 -11.39 -54.66
CA ASN A 414 35.06 -10.33 -55.07
C ASN A 414 34.75 -9.72 -56.44
N ASP A 415 34.06 -10.47 -57.30
CA ASP A 415 33.48 -10.04 -58.59
C ASP A 415 32.20 -10.84 -58.85
N ALA A 416 31.10 -10.45 -58.18
CA ALA A 416 29.83 -11.17 -58.23
C ALA A 416 29.19 -11.18 -59.62
N ALA A 417 29.51 -10.21 -60.47
CA ALA A 417 28.98 -10.10 -61.83
C ALA A 417 29.62 -11.09 -62.83
N HIS A 418 30.86 -11.52 -62.59
CA HIS A 418 31.60 -12.36 -63.56
C HIS A 418 32.17 -13.66 -62.96
N GLN A 419 32.23 -13.80 -61.63
CA GLN A 419 32.85 -14.92 -60.94
C GLN A 419 32.04 -15.41 -59.73
N GLY A 420 31.90 -16.73 -59.60
CA GLY A 420 31.25 -17.37 -58.43
C GLY A 420 30.00 -18.18 -58.78
N GLN A 421 29.38 -18.77 -57.74
CA GLN A 421 28.26 -19.70 -57.88
C GLN A 421 26.89 -18.99 -58.04
N PHE A 422 26.84 -17.67 -57.87
CA PHE A 422 25.61 -16.87 -57.83
C PHE A 422 25.43 -15.91 -59.03
N ILE A 423 26.23 -16.05 -60.09
CA ILE A 423 26.22 -15.15 -61.27
C ILE A 423 24.83 -15.08 -61.95
N ASN A 424 24.05 -16.17 -61.88
CA ASN A 424 22.73 -16.24 -62.49
C ASN A 424 21.59 -15.71 -61.59
N ASP A 425 21.89 -15.10 -60.45
CA ASP A 425 20.87 -14.52 -59.56
C ASP A 425 20.21 -13.30 -60.23
N PRO A 426 18.86 -13.21 -60.28
CA PRO A 426 18.15 -12.11 -60.95
C PRO A 426 18.53 -10.72 -60.45
N TYR A 427 18.86 -10.58 -59.16
CA TYR A 427 19.30 -9.31 -58.58
C TYR A 427 20.67 -8.92 -59.13
N ILE A 428 21.64 -9.84 -59.12
CA ILE A 428 23.03 -9.59 -59.52
C ILE A 428 23.13 -9.26 -61.00
N ILE A 429 22.34 -9.92 -61.85
CA ILE A 429 22.25 -9.62 -63.29
C ILE A 429 21.76 -8.18 -63.52
N ALA A 430 20.75 -7.76 -62.75
CA ALA A 430 20.14 -6.44 -62.87
C ALA A 430 21.04 -5.32 -62.35
N THR A 431 21.65 -5.49 -61.18
CA THR A 431 22.43 -4.45 -60.49
C THR A 431 23.90 -4.43 -60.89
N LYS A 432 24.41 -5.50 -61.52
CA LYS A 432 25.82 -5.71 -61.88
C LYS A 432 26.77 -5.46 -60.69
N THR A 433 26.37 -5.94 -59.51
CA THR A 433 27.15 -5.78 -58.28
C THR A 433 28.55 -6.38 -58.42
N LYS A 434 29.58 -5.64 -58.00
CA LYS A 434 30.98 -6.08 -58.13
C LYS A 434 31.43 -6.86 -56.90
N SER A 435 31.34 -6.27 -55.70
CA SER A 435 31.71 -6.95 -54.46
C SER A 435 30.48 -7.16 -53.57
N ILE A 436 30.32 -8.36 -53.00
CA ILE A 436 29.24 -8.70 -52.05
C ILE A 436 29.85 -9.33 -50.79
N LEU A 437 29.37 -8.90 -49.62
CA LEU A 437 29.59 -9.55 -48.34
C LEU A 437 28.25 -9.82 -47.66
N CYS A 438 27.98 -11.08 -47.36
CA CYS A 438 26.82 -11.48 -46.56
C CYS A 438 27.30 -12.22 -45.32
N THR A 439 26.99 -11.67 -44.14
CA THR A 439 27.47 -12.18 -42.85
C THR A 439 26.30 -12.46 -41.88
N PRO A 440 26.29 -13.62 -41.20
CA PRO A 440 25.27 -13.95 -40.23
C PRO A 440 25.54 -13.30 -38.87
N LEU A 441 24.49 -12.75 -38.25
CA LEU A 441 24.49 -12.29 -36.86
C LEU A 441 24.14 -13.46 -35.95
N ILE A 442 25.15 -14.06 -35.33
CA ILE A 442 24.99 -15.27 -34.51
C ILE A 442 25.22 -14.97 -33.04
N ASN A 443 24.23 -15.29 -32.21
CA ASN A 443 24.36 -15.31 -30.76
C ASN A 443 24.04 -16.72 -30.24
N GLN A 444 24.91 -17.30 -29.42
CA GLN A 444 24.73 -18.64 -28.83
C GLN A 444 24.39 -19.76 -29.84
N SER A 445 24.95 -19.71 -31.05
CA SER A 445 24.67 -20.64 -32.17
C SER A 445 23.28 -20.49 -32.82
N GLN A 446 22.48 -19.53 -32.38
CA GLN A 446 21.24 -19.11 -33.03
C GLN A 446 21.50 -17.92 -33.97
N LEU A 447 20.85 -17.94 -35.12
CA LEU A 447 20.96 -16.88 -36.13
C LEU A 447 19.92 -15.81 -35.79
N SER A 448 20.36 -14.70 -35.20
CA SER A 448 19.49 -13.59 -34.78
C SER A 448 19.20 -12.62 -35.94
N GLY A 449 20.06 -12.59 -36.95
CA GLY A 449 19.97 -11.67 -38.09
C GLY A 449 20.99 -11.97 -39.20
N ILE A 450 20.93 -11.23 -40.29
CA ILE A 450 21.90 -11.26 -41.40
C ILE A 450 22.20 -9.82 -41.82
N VAL A 451 23.47 -9.52 -42.04
CA VAL A 451 23.92 -8.26 -42.65
C VAL A 451 24.39 -8.55 -44.06
N TYR A 452 23.79 -7.86 -45.03
CA TYR A 452 24.17 -7.90 -46.44
C TYR A 452 24.76 -6.55 -46.84
N LEU A 453 25.93 -6.57 -47.48
CA LEU A 453 26.68 -5.40 -47.89
C LEU A 453 27.13 -5.56 -49.34
N GLU A 454 27.06 -4.47 -50.11
CA GLU A 454 27.49 -4.47 -51.49
C GLU A 454 28.26 -3.22 -51.89
N ASN A 455 29.14 -3.39 -52.89
CA ASN A 455 29.90 -2.30 -53.52
C ASN A 455 29.94 -2.51 -55.04
N ASN A 456 29.50 -1.51 -55.81
CA ASN A 456 29.40 -1.57 -57.26
C ASN A 456 30.56 -0.87 -57.98
N LEU A 457 31.44 -0.18 -57.24
CA LEU A 457 32.54 0.60 -57.80
C LEU A 457 33.81 -0.23 -57.96
N THR A 458 34.17 -1.02 -56.94
CA THR A 458 35.44 -1.76 -56.89
C THR A 458 35.25 -3.26 -56.70
N THR A 459 36.11 -4.05 -57.35
CA THR A 459 36.29 -5.49 -57.08
C THR A 459 37.27 -5.64 -55.90
N ASN A 460 37.18 -6.75 -55.14
CA ASN A 460 37.99 -7.02 -53.94
C ASN A 460 37.84 -5.99 -52.80
N THR A 461 36.66 -5.38 -52.62
CA THR A 461 36.43 -4.40 -51.54
C THR A 461 36.51 -5.02 -50.14
N PHE A 462 36.09 -6.28 -50.00
CA PHE A 462 35.98 -6.99 -48.73
C PHE A 462 37.19 -7.93 -48.53
N THR A 463 38.30 -7.36 -48.06
CA THR A 463 39.52 -8.13 -47.72
C THR A 463 39.30 -9.02 -46.49
N SER A 464 40.12 -10.07 -46.34
CA SER A 464 40.03 -11.00 -45.20
C SER A 464 40.10 -10.29 -43.84
N GLU A 465 40.94 -9.26 -43.71
CA GLU A 465 41.05 -8.44 -42.49
C GLU A 465 39.76 -7.69 -42.17
N ARG A 466 39.11 -7.07 -43.17
CA ARG A 466 37.83 -6.37 -42.99
C ARG A 466 36.70 -7.32 -42.62
N VAL A 467 36.70 -8.52 -43.18
CA VAL A 467 35.73 -9.58 -42.85
C VAL A 467 35.89 -10.03 -41.39
N GLU A 468 37.12 -10.17 -40.89
CA GLU A 468 37.36 -10.48 -39.47
C GLU A 468 36.86 -9.37 -38.54
N LEU A 469 37.08 -8.09 -38.88
CA LEU A 469 36.55 -6.97 -38.09
C LEU A 469 35.02 -6.94 -38.07
N LEU A 470 34.39 -7.18 -39.23
CA LEU A 470 32.94 -7.25 -39.35
C LEU A 470 32.34 -8.43 -38.59
N ASN A 471 33.07 -9.54 -38.46
CA ASN A 471 32.64 -10.66 -37.60
C ASN A 471 32.56 -10.25 -36.12
N ILE A 472 33.49 -9.42 -35.64
CA ILE A 472 33.47 -8.91 -34.27
C ILE A 472 32.27 -7.99 -34.05
N LEU A 473 32.02 -7.05 -34.97
CA LEU A 473 30.86 -6.16 -34.92
C LEU A 473 29.55 -6.93 -35.03
N SER A 474 29.49 -7.95 -35.88
CA SER A 474 28.32 -8.82 -36.09
C SER A 474 27.97 -9.62 -34.83
N ALA A 475 28.96 -10.15 -34.12
CA ALA A 475 28.75 -10.84 -32.85
C ALA A 475 28.18 -9.91 -31.77
N GLN A 476 28.67 -8.68 -31.70
CA GLN A 476 28.19 -7.67 -30.74
C GLN A 476 26.79 -7.16 -31.09
N ALA A 477 26.52 -6.95 -32.38
CA ALA A 477 25.21 -6.59 -32.90
C ALA A 477 24.14 -7.62 -32.52
N ALA A 478 24.43 -8.91 -32.70
CA ALA A 478 23.53 -10.00 -32.33
C ALA A 478 23.15 -9.94 -30.84
N ILE A 479 24.14 -9.67 -29.97
CA ILE A 479 23.93 -9.57 -28.52
C ILE A 479 23.05 -8.36 -28.16
N SER A 480 23.34 -7.18 -28.71
CA SER A 480 22.56 -5.98 -28.43
C SER A 480 21.11 -6.07 -28.92
N ILE A 481 20.88 -6.74 -30.06
CA ILE A 481 19.53 -6.96 -30.60
C ILE A 481 18.72 -7.89 -29.68
N ASP A 482 19.34 -8.96 -29.18
CA ASP A 482 18.66 -9.86 -28.24
C ASP A 482 18.39 -9.18 -26.89
N ASN A 483 19.32 -8.36 -26.38
CA ASN A 483 19.15 -7.62 -25.15
C ASN A 483 18.00 -6.62 -25.26
N SER A 484 17.96 -5.80 -26.31
CA SER A 484 16.89 -4.81 -26.52
C SER A 484 15.50 -5.46 -26.64
N ARG A 485 15.38 -6.60 -27.31
CA ARG A 485 14.13 -7.41 -27.36
C ARG A 485 13.72 -7.94 -25.98
N LEU A 486 14.67 -8.39 -25.16
CA LEU A 486 14.43 -8.86 -23.80
C LEU A 486 13.96 -7.72 -22.89
N TYR A 487 14.55 -6.53 -23.01
CA TYR A 487 14.15 -5.33 -22.27
C TYR A 487 12.73 -4.88 -22.61
N GLN A 488 12.34 -4.84 -23.89
CA GLN A 488 10.96 -4.53 -24.28
C GLN A 488 9.93 -5.51 -23.67
N THR A 489 10.30 -6.80 -23.59
CA THR A 489 9.44 -7.82 -22.96
C THR A 489 9.35 -7.63 -21.44
N LEU A 490 10.46 -7.25 -20.80
CA LEU A 490 10.51 -6.97 -19.37
C LEU A 490 9.72 -5.71 -19.01
N GLU A 491 9.86 -4.62 -19.75
CA GLU A 491 9.09 -3.39 -19.52
C GLU A 491 7.59 -3.65 -19.59
N LYS A 492 7.14 -4.41 -20.61
CA LYS A 492 5.73 -4.80 -20.74
C LYS A 492 5.24 -5.62 -19.53
N ARG A 493 6.05 -6.57 -19.06
CA ARG A 493 5.74 -7.35 -17.84
C ARG A 493 5.75 -6.50 -16.58
N VAL A 494 6.66 -5.51 -16.47
CA VAL A 494 6.71 -4.58 -15.35
C VAL A 494 5.46 -3.71 -15.34
N GLU A 495 5.00 -3.23 -16.48
CA GLU A 495 3.77 -2.45 -16.59
C GLU A 495 2.52 -3.26 -16.22
N GLU A 496 2.41 -4.50 -16.74
CA GLU A 496 1.34 -5.44 -16.37
C GLU A 496 1.35 -5.74 -14.86
N ARG A 497 2.52 -6.04 -14.28
CA ARG A 497 2.66 -6.31 -12.84
C ARG A 497 2.46 -5.07 -11.98
N THR A 498 2.81 -3.89 -12.46
CA THR A 498 2.55 -2.62 -11.74
C THR A 498 1.06 -2.34 -11.69
N LYS A 499 0.33 -2.63 -12.77
CA LYS A 499 -1.13 -2.51 -12.80
C LYS A 499 -1.81 -3.53 -11.87
N GLU A 500 -1.35 -4.78 -11.88
CA GLU A 500 -1.84 -5.84 -10.98
C GLU A 500 -1.53 -5.52 -9.51
N LEU A 501 -0.33 -5.01 -9.24
CA LEU A 501 0.08 -4.59 -7.89
C LEU A 501 -0.69 -3.37 -7.42
N SER A 502 -0.99 -2.41 -8.30
CA SER A 502 -1.86 -1.26 -7.97
C SER A 502 -3.26 -1.73 -7.57
N GLN A 503 -3.86 -2.64 -8.34
CA GLN A 503 -5.16 -3.23 -7.99
C GLN A 503 -5.11 -3.97 -6.65
N THR A 504 -4.05 -4.74 -6.42
CA THR A 504 -3.84 -5.46 -5.15
C THR A 504 -3.63 -4.49 -3.98
N LEU A 505 -2.90 -3.38 -4.19
CA LEU A 505 -2.70 -2.34 -3.19
C LEU A 505 -3.99 -1.59 -2.88
N ASP A 506 -4.86 -1.35 -3.85
CA ASP A 506 -6.16 -0.72 -3.62
C ASP A 506 -7.09 -1.64 -2.84
N VAL A 507 -7.10 -2.94 -3.14
CA VAL A 507 -7.79 -3.95 -2.34
C VAL A 507 -7.22 -3.99 -0.92
N LEU A 508 -5.89 -4.10 -0.76
CA LEU A 508 -5.24 -4.14 0.55
C LEU A 508 -5.46 -2.84 1.36
N LYS A 509 -5.50 -1.67 0.73
CA LYS A 509 -5.84 -0.40 1.39
C LYS A 509 -7.29 -0.39 1.85
N ALA A 510 -8.21 -0.93 1.06
CA ALA A 510 -9.61 -1.09 1.46
C ALA A 510 -9.74 -2.06 2.64
N THR A 511 -9.08 -3.22 2.58
CA THR A 511 -9.06 -4.18 3.70
C THR A 511 -8.36 -3.61 4.93
N GLN A 512 -7.28 -2.83 4.75
CA GLN A 512 -6.59 -2.16 5.85
C GLN A 512 -7.46 -1.06 6.47
N ALA A 513 -8.21 -0.29 5.67
CA ALA A 513 -9.16 0.69 6.16
C ALA A 513 -10.32 0.01 6.93
N GLU A 514 -10.80 -1.15 6.46
CA GLU A 514 -11.77 -1.98 7.18
C GLU A 514 -11.21 -2.49 8.52
N LEU A 515 -9.96 -2.95 8.54
CA LEU A 515 -9.30 -3.43 9.77
C LEU A 515 -8.95 -2.28 10.74
N ILE A 516 -8.63 -1.09 10.24
CA ILE A 516 -8.42 0.12 11.06
C ILE A 516 -9.76 0.56 11.65
N PHE A 517 -10.82 0.58 10.85
CA PHE A 517 -12.19 0.86 11.29
C PHE A 517 -12.65 -0.14 12.36
N GLU A 518 -12.39 -1.44 12.15
CA GLU A 518 -12.67 -2.50 13.11
C GLU A 518 -11.88 -2.29 14.41
N ASN A 519 -10.59 -1.97 14.33
CA ASN A 519 -9.78 -1.66 15.50
C ASN A 519 -10.23 -0.38 16.21
N GLU A 520 -10.70 0.66 15.51
CA GLU A 520 -11.21 1.89 16.11
C GLU A 520 -12.56 1.67 16.81
N LEU A 521 -13.44 0.85 16.24
CA LEU A 521 -14.69 0.42 16.87
C LEU A 521 -14.44 -0.42 18.13
N LEU A 522 -13.39 -1.25 18.13
CA LEU A 522 -13.02 -2.14 19.24
C LEU A 522 -12.15 -1.47 20.32
N LYS A 523 -11.34 -0.46 20.00
CA LYS A 523 -10.36 0.18 20.91
C LYS A 523 -10.98 0.99 22.06
N THR A 524 -12.28 1.26 22.05
CA THR A 524 -12.94 2.09 23.08
C THR A 524 -13.31 1.34 24.36
N GLY A 525 -13.10 0.02 24.41
CA GLY A 525 -13.39 -0.82 25.58
C GLY A 525 -12.14 -1.34 26.31
N LYS A 526 -11.31 -0.47 26.90
CA LYS A 526 -10.47 -0.93 28.02
C LYS A 526 -11.40 -1.19 29.22
N PRO A 527 -11.38 -2.36 29.87
CA PRO A 527 -12.29 -2.64 30.98
C PRO A 527 -11.96 -1.68 32.13
N ALA A 528 -12.90 -0.78 32.42
CA ALA A 528 -12.93 -0.07 33.69
C ALA A 528 -13.32 -1.06 34.81
N SER A 529 -12.91 -0.77 36.04
CA SER A 529 -13.15 -1.59 37.24
C SER A 529 -14.63 -1.83 37.61
N ASN A 530 -15.59 -1.31 36.84
CA ASN A 530 -17.03 -1.53 36.97
C ASN A 530 -17.66 -2.03 35.66
N PHE A 531 -17.37 -3.27 35.27
CA PHE A 531 -18.08 -3.93 34.18
C PHE A 531 -19.52 -4.26 34.62
N ASN A 532 -20.55 -3.75 33.93
CA ASN A 532 -21.94 -4.11 34.20
C ASN A 532 -22.73 -4.19 32.88
N TYR A 533 -23.68 -5.11 32.81
CA TYR A 533 -24.62 -5.20 31.69
C TYR A 533 -25.72 -4.18 31.87
N LYS A 534 -26.15 -3.57 30.76
CA LYS A 534 -27.28 -2.63 30.73
C LYS A 534 -28.39 -3.25 29.91
N VAL A 535 -29.44 -3.65 30.61
CA VAL A 535 -30.65 -4.25 30.04
C VAL A 535 -31.70 -3.13 29.91
N GLY A 536 -32.14 -2.87 28.68
CA GLY A 536 -33.04 -1.76 28.37
C GLY A 536 -32.34 -0.41 28.10
N GLY A 537 -33.00 0.42 27.28
CA GLY A 537 -32.47 1.71 26.83
C GLY A 537 -31.24 1.60 25.92
N SER A 538 -30.65 2.74 25.57
CA SER A 538 -29.45 2.82 24.74
C SER A 538 -28.16 2.63 25.56
N LEU A 539 -27.16 1.99 24.95
CA LEU A 539 -25.82 1.88 25.53
C LEU A 539 -25.03 3.18 25.31
N PRO A 540 -24.31 3.69 26.33
CA PRO A 540 -23.39 4.80 26.13
C PRO A 540 -22.21 4.38 25.24
N MET A 541 -21.53 5.36 24.64
CA MET A 541 -20.38 5.12 23.74
C MET A 541 -19.35 4.15 24.34
N ASN A 542 -18.97 4.37 25.60
CA ASN A 542 -17.91 3.62 26.28
C ASN A 542 -18.41 2.32 26.95
N ALA A 543 -19.63 1.86 26.62
CA ALA A 543 -20.14 0.61 27.17
C ALA A 543 -19.28 -0.58 26.71
N PRO A 544 -18.64 -1.32 27.63
CA PRO A 544 -17.81 -2.46 27.26
C PRO A 544 -18.64 -3.66 26.78
N THR A 545 -19.97 -3.63 27.00
CA THR A 545 -20.92 -4.66 26.57
C THR A 545 -21.51 -4.41 25.17
N TYR A 546 -21.11 -3.35 24.48
CA TYR A 546 -21.58 -3.11 23.12
C TYR A 546 -20.95 -4.12 22.16
N VAL A 547 -21.79 -4.76 21.35
CA VAL A 547 -21.40 -5.70 20.31
C VAL A 547 -21.45 -5.00 18.95
N VAL A 548 -20.28 -4.88 18.32
CA VAL A 548 -20.12 -4.33 16.98
C VAL A 548 -20.62 -5.35 15.96
N ARG A 549 -21.53 -4.96 15.09
CA ARG A 549 -22.17 -5.82 14.08
C ARG A 549 -21.82 -5.38 12.66
N GLN A 550 -22.13 -6.21 11.68
CA GLN A 550 -22.04 -5.84 10.26
C GLN A 550 -22.88 -4.59 9.91
N ALA A 551 -24.00 -4.37 10.61
CA ALA A 551 -24.84 -3.19 10.44
C ALA A 551 -24.09 -1.88 10.79
N ASP A 552 -23.18 -1.91 11.78
CA ASP A 552 -22.36 -0.75 12.16
C ASP A 552 -21.48 -0.29 10.99
N ARG A 553 -20.83 -1.25 10.31
CA ARG A 553 -19.99 -1.00 9.12
C ARG A 553 -20.82 -0.43 7.97
N THR A 554 -21.93 -1.11 7.69
CA THR A 554 -22.81 -0.77 6.55
C THR A 554 -23.38 0.64 6.72
N LEU A 555 -23.88 0.97 7.92
CA LEU A 555 -24.41 2.29 8.21
C LEU A 555 -23.32 3.37 8.11
N TYR A 556 -22.14 3.14 8.70
CA TYR A 556 -21.06 4.12 8.66
C TYR A 556 -20.60 4.44 7.23
N GLN A 557 -20.40 3.41 6.40
CA GLN A 557 -20.00 3.58 5.00
C GLN A 557 -21.05 4.36 4.19
N ALA A 558 -22.32 3.98 4.33
CA ALA A 558 -23.44 4.64 3.67
C ALA A 558 -23.56 6.12 4.05
N LEU A 559 -23.46 6.42 5.36
CA LEU A 559 -23.44 7.79 5.86
C LEU A 559 -22.27 8.60 5.28
N LYS A 560 -21.07 8.01 5.22
CA LYS A 560 -19.90 8.67 4.63
C LYS A 560 -20.05 8.99 3.15
N GLN A 561 -20.70 8.12 2.40
CA GLN A 561 -21.04 8.34 0.99
C GLN A 561 -22.12 9.43 0.83
N GLY A 562 -22.88 9.69 1.89
CA GLY A 562 -23.94 10.71 1.94
C GLY A 562 -25.32 10.11 1.69
N ASP A 563 -25.46 8.80 1.68
CA ASP A 563 -26.72 8.14 1.34
C ASP A 563 -27.76 8.30 2.44
N PHE A 564 -29.03 8.43 2.04
CA PHE A 564 -30.14 8.41 2.97
C PHE A 564 -30.25 6.99 3.55
N CYS A 565 -30.06 6.84 4.87
CA CYS A 565 -30.04 5.53 5.52
C CYS A 565 -31.30 5.33 6.37
N TYR A 566 -31.79 4.09 6.49
CA TYR A 566 -32.85 3.79 7.44
C TYR A 566 -32.73 2.40 8.05
N ILE A 567 -33.04 2.32 9.34
CA ILE A 567 -33.00 1.12 10.18
C ILE A 567 -34.36 0.94 10.80
N LEU A 568 -35.12 0.02 10.23
CA LEU A 568 -36.52 -0.24 10.53
C LEU A 568 -36.67 -1.69 10.98
N ASN A 569 -36.38 -1.92 12.27
CA ASN A 569 -36.32 -3.24 12.89
C ASN A 569 -37.13 -3.26 14.18
N ALA A 570 -37.46 -4.47 14.66
CA ALA A 570 -38.16 -4.69 15.94
C ALA A 570 -37.53 -3.93 17.12
N ARG A 571 -38.34 -3.71 18.18
CA ARG A 571 -37.87 -3.07 19.42
C ARG A 571 -36.72 -3.86 20.03
N GLN A 572 -35.87 -3.16 20.79
CA GLN A 572 -34.76 -3.75 21.54
C GLN A 572 -33.67 -4.47 20.71
N MET A 573 -33.59 -4.23 19.40
CA MET A 573 -32.49 -4.70 18.53
C MET A 573 -31.21 -3.85 18.62
N GLY A 574 -31.17 -2.84 19.48
CA GLY A 574 -30.00 -1.97 19.67
C GLY A 574 -29.88 -0.80 18.68
N LYS A 575 -30.99 -0.39 18.03
CA LYS A 575 -31.07 0.77 17.12
C LYS A 575 -30.45 2.04 17.70
N SER A 576 -30.95 2.50 18.84
CA SER A 576 -30.48 3.75 19.46
C SER A 576 -29.03 3.64 19.96
N SER A 577 -28.58 2.44 20.39
CA SER A 577 -27.17 2.22 20.74
C SER A 577 -26.24 2.37 19.53
N LEU A 578 -26.64 1.84 18.37
CA LEU A 578 -25.93 2.02 17.10
C LEU A 578 -25.89 3.50 16.69
N MET A 579 -27.02 4.21 16.78
CA MET A 579 -27.10 5.64 16.50
C MET A 579 -26.11 6.44 17.37
N VAL A 580 -26.10 6.22 18.69
CA VAL A 580 -25.18 6.91 19.62
C VAL A 580 -23.72 6.73 19.23
N ARG A 581 -23.34 5.52 18.79
CA ARG A 581 -21.97 5.25 18.31
C ARG A 581 -21.65 5.99 17.03
N MET A 582 -22.52 5.92 16.02
CA MET A 582 -22.27 6.61 14.75
C MET A 582 -22.12 8.11 14.93
N ILE A 583 -22.98 8.72 15.76
CA ILE A 583 -22.89 10.13 16.12
C ILE A 583 -21.54 10.45 16.75
N HIS A 584 -21.07 9.61 17.68
CA HIS A 584 -19.78 9.83 18.33
C HIS A 584 -18.61 9.74 17.33
N HIS A 585 -18.57 8.71 16.48
CA HIS A 585 -17.52 8.53 15.48
C HIS A 585 -17.48 9.68 14.47
N LEU A 586 -18.63 10.07 13.92
CA LEU A 586 -18.70 11.17 12.96
C LEU A 586 -18.35 12.53 13.60
N ASN A 587 -18.74 12.77 14.84
CA ASN A 587 -18.32 13.96 15.58
C ASN A 587 -16.81 13.97 15.87
N HIS A 588 -16.20 12.82 16.17
CA HIS A 588 -14.75 12.71 16.41
C HIS A 588 -13.94 13.07 15.16
N GLU A 589 -14.48 12.77 13.97
CA GLU A 589 -13.91 13.16 12.68
C GLU A 589 -14.18 14.62 12.29
N GLY A 590 -14.85 15.37 13.17
CA GLY A 590 -15.11 16.80 12.99
C GLY A 590 -16.39 17.12 12.18
N HIS A 591 -17.25 16.13 11.91
CA HIS A 591 -18.55 16.37 11.27
C HIS A 591 -19.60 16.87 12.29
N HIS A 592 -20.69 17.46 11.79
CA HIS A 592 -21.79 17.95 12.61
C HIS A 592 -22.93 16.93 12.65
N CYS A 593 -23.28 16.41 13.83
CA CYS A 593 -24.38 15.46 13.98
C CYS A 593 -25.47 16.00 14.91
N ALA A 594 -26.74 15.75 14.57
CA ALA A 594 -27.89 15.97 15.44
C ALA A 594 -28.71 14.69 15.55
N ALA A 595 -29.05 14.30 16.78
CA ALA A 595 -30.10 13.31 17.05
C ALA A 595 -31.38 14.06 17.41
N ILE A 596 -32.50 13.63 16.82
CA ILE A 596 -33.83 14.14 17.09
C ILE A 596 -34.71 12.93 17.44
N ASP A 597 -35.29 12.97 18.62
CA ASP A 597 -36.26 11.98 19.07
C ASP A 597 -37.66 12.52 18.79
N LEU A 598 -38.35 11.91 17.83
CA LEU A 598 -39.65 12.42 17.35
C LEU A 598 -40.76 12.27 18.39
N THR A 599 -40.57 11.46 19.43
CA THR A 599 -41.52 11.39 20.55
C THR A 599 -41.63 12.73 21.30
N GLN A 600 -40.56 13.53 21.33
CA GLN A 600 -40.48 14.77 22.11
C GLN A 600 -41.28 15.93 21.49
N ILE A 601 -41.56 15.87 20.19
CA ILE A 601 -42.37 16.87 19.47
C ILE A 601 -43.86 16.68 19.80
N GLY A 602 -44.25 15.47 20.20
CA GLY A 602 -45.62 15.07 20.50
C GLY A 602 -46.35 14.51 19.27
N SER A 603 -47.29 13.60 19.51
CA SER A 603 -48.00 12.88 18.45
C SER A 603 -49.53 13.04 18.47
N GLU A 604 -50.16 13.00 19.65
CA GLU A 604 -51.63 12.87 19.72
C GLU A 604 -52.40 14.19 19.52
N ASN A 605 -51.83 15.31 19.98
CA ASN A 605 -52.51 16.61 20.04
C ASN A 605 -51.71 17.75 19.36
N VAL A 606 -50.72 17.41 18.54
CA VAL A 606 -49.87 18.39 17.85
C VAL A 606 -50.52 18.82 16.53
N THR A 607 -50.45 20.11 16.21
CA THR A 607 -50.85 20.62 14.88
C THR A 607 -49.71 20.49 13.88
N VAL A 608 -50.02 20.49 12.57
CA VAL A 608 -49.02 20.49 11.48
C VAL A 608 -47.96 21.57 11.72
N GLU A 609 -48.40 22.79 12.01
CA GLU A 609 -47.55 23.96 12.25
C GLU A 609 -46.62 23.77 13.45
N GLN A 610 -47.16 23.27 14.57
CA GLN A 610 -46.37 22.99 15.77
C GLN A 610 -45.36 21.88 15.55
N TRP A 611 -45.69 20.87 14.75
CA TRP A 611 -44.82 19.74 14.48
C TRP A 611 -43.58 20.15 13.67
N TYR A 612 -43.78 20.83 12.52
CA TYR A 612 -42.65 21.32 11.70
C TYR A 612 -41.80 22.37 12.43
N LYS A 613 -42.43 23.26 13.20
CA LYS A 613 -41.71 24.25 14.01
C LYS A 613 -40.95 23.59 15.16
N GLY A 614 -41.55 22.59 15.81
CA GLY A 614 -40.91 21.79 16.85
C GLY A 614 -39.65 21.10 16.33
N LEU A 615 -39.73 20.49 15.16
CA LEU A 615 -38.58 19.88 14.49
C LEU A 615 -37.45 20.91 14.22
N ALA A 616 -37.78 22.12 13.75
CA ALA A 616 -36.79 23.18 13.57
C ALA A 616 -36.14 23.64 14.89
N VAL A 617 -36.91 23.70 15.99
CA VAL A 617 -36.40 24.03 17.33
C VAL A 617 -35.43 22.94 17.81
N ASP A 618 -35.78 21.68 17.65
CA ASP A 618 -34.94 20.57 18.12
C ASP A 618 -33.66 20.47 17.30
N LEU A 619 -33.70 20.73 15.99
CA LEU A 619 -32.49 20.86 15.17
C LEU A 619 -31.55 21.95 15.71
N LEU A 620 -32.05 23.15 16.04
CA LEU A 620 -31.22 24.22 16.62
C LEU A 620 -30.58 23.82 17.95
N ARG A 621 -31.34 23.11 18.80
CA ARG A 621 -30.88 22.63 20.10
C ARG A 621 -29.80 21.57 19.93
N SER A 622 -30.05 20.56 19.10
CA SER A 622 -29.12 19.45 18.87
C SER A 622 -27.80 19.91 18.25
N PHE A 623 -27.83 20.88 17.32
CA PHE A 623 -26.62 21.49 16.78
C PHE A 623 -26.00 22.59 17.68
N ARG A 624 -26.55 22.84 18.87
CA ARG A 624 -26.07 23.85 19.83
C ARG A 624 -26.01 25.28 19.27
N LEU A 625 -26.87 25.61 18.31
CA LEU A 625 -26.90 26.91 17.62
C LEU A 625 -27.72 27.98 18.33
N MET A 626 -28.36 27.63 19.44
CA MET A 626 -29.24 28.51 20.25
C MET A 626 -28.59 29.83 20.68
N LYS A 627 -27.25 29.87 20.79
CA LYS A 627 -26.51 31.10 21.11
C LYS A 627 -26.41 32.06 19.91
N LYS A 628 -26.32 31.54 18.68
CA LYS A 628 -26.22 32.33 17.43
C LYS A 628 -27.61 32.73 16.91
N PHE A 629 -28.52 31.75 16.91
CA PHE A 629 -29.91 31.88 16.46
C PHE A 629 -30.87 31.41 17.57
N ASN A 630 -31.37 32.37 18.36
CA ASN A 630 -32.20 32.08 19.54
C ASN A 630 -33.68 31.86 19.16
N LEU A 631 -34.49 31.41 20.13
CA LEU A 631 -35.92 31.14 19.93
C LEU A 631 -36.72 32.36 19.47
N ILE A 632 -36.30 33.57 19.87
CA ILE A 632 -36.96 34.81 19.47
C ILE A 632 -36.75 35.05 17.97
N LYS A 633 -35.50 34.94 17.50
CA LYS A 633 -35.17 35.04 16.06
C LYS A 633 -35.88 33.97 15.24
N LEU A 634 -35.92 32.72 15.72
CA LEU A 634 -36.68 31.66 15.04
C LEU A 634 -38.16 32.00 14.96
N LYS A 635 -38.76 32.44 16.08
CA LYS A 635 -40.18 32.81 16.12
C LYS A 635 -40.50 33.92 15.12
N THR A 636 -39.68 34.96 15.06
CA THR A 636 -39.84 36.07 14.10
C THR A 636 -39.68 35.55 12.67
N TRP A 637 -38.57 34.89 12.35
CA TRP A 637 -38.28 34.36 11.02
C TRP A 637 -39.37 33.42 10.49
N TRP A 638 -39.91 32.57 11.38
CA TRP A 638 -40.95 31.60 11.05
C TRP A 638 -42.31 32.25 10.81
N ASN A 639 -42.64 33.29 11.58
CA ASN A 639 -43.91 34.01 11.47
C ASN A 639 -43.92 35.02 10.29
N ASP A 640 -42.75 35.49 9.84
CA ASP A 640 -42.63 36.37 8.68
C ASP A 640 -42.87 35.65 7.33
N ARG A 641 -43.04 34.32 7.36
CA ARG A 641 -43.19 33.45 6.18
C ARG A 641 -44.47 32.60 6.21
N LEU A 642 -45.53 33.11 6.83
CA LEU A 642 -46.82 32.41 6.94
C LEU A 642 -47.52 32.24 5.57
N ASP A 643 -47.03 32.90 4.53
CA ASP A 643 -47.48 32.82 3.13
C ASP A 643 -47.07 31.51 2.42
N ILE A 644 -46.09 30.77 2.96
CA ILE A 644 -45.62 29.49 2.41
C ILE A 644 -45.90 28.31 3.36
N SER A 645 -45.89 27.09 2.80
CA SER A 645 -46.27 25.90 3.57
C SER A 645 -45.27 25.58 4.70
N PRO A 646 -45.70 24.93 5.80
CA PRO A 646 -44.82 24.60 6.92
C PRO A 646 -43.59 23.78 6.52
N VAL A 647 -43.73 22.87 5.55
CA VAL A 647 -42.62 22.07 5.00
C VAL A 647 -41.63 22.91 4.18
N GLN A 648 -42.11 23.91 3.42
CA GLN A 648 -41.24 24.83 2.69
C GLN A 648 -40.47 25.73 3.67
N ARG A 649 -41.11 26.16 4.76
CA ARG A 649 -40.42 26.88 5.84
C ARG A 649 -39.34 26.03 6.49
N LEU A 650 -39.61 24.75 6.75
CA LEU A 650 -38.57 23.84 7.25
C LEU A 650 -37.42 23.66 6.24
N SER A 651 -37.72 23.51 4.94
CA SER A 651 -36.72 23.42 3.87
C SER A 651 -35.80 24.64 3.85
N GLN A 652 -36.39 25.85 3.80
CA GLN A 652 -35.64 27.11 3.81
C GLN A 652 -34.88 27.28 5.12
N PHE A 653 -35.45 26.88 6.25
CA PHE A 653 -34.75 26.93 7.53
C PHE A 653 -33.48 26.06 7.53
N ILE A 654 -33.57 24.84 6.99
CA ILE A 654 -32.41 23.94 6.85
C ILE A 654 -31.36 24.58 5.92
N GLU A 655 -31.77 25.06 4.74
CA GLU A 655 -30.84 25.54 3.70
C GLU A 655 -30.22 26.92 3.99
N ASP A 656 -31.03 27.87 4.48
CA ASP A 656 -30.63 29.27 4.63
C ASP A 656 -30.14 29.63 6.02
N ILE A 657 -30.54 28.88 7.05
CA ILE A 657 -30.14 29.15 8.43
C ILE A 657 -29.22 28.04 8.92
N LEU A 658 -29.69 26.80 8.96
CA LEU A 658 -28.97 25.70 9.62
C LEU A 658 -27.62 25.43 8.95
N LEU A 659 -27.61 25.16 7.64
CA LEU A 659 -26.40 24.81 6.90
C LEU A 659 -25.44 26.00 6.78
N VAL A 660 -25.97 27.22 6.71
CA VAL A 660 -25.16 28.45 6.67
C VAL A 660 -24.46 28.69 8.00
N GLU A 661 -25.13 28.57 9.14
CA GLU A 661 -24.53 28.80 10.46
C GLU A 661 -23.49 27.74 10.86
N LEU A 662 -23.58 26.53 10.30
CA LEU A 662 -22.65 25.43 10.54
C LEU A 662 -21.36 25.56 9.70
N ASN A 663 -21.41 26.17 8.52
CA ASN A 663 -20.30 26.19 7.55
C ASN A 663 -19.59 27.56 7.41
N LYS A 664 -19.63 28.45 8.42
CA LYS A 664 -19.06 29.82 8.33
C LYS A 664 -17.52 29.94 8.46
N ASP A 665 -16.80 28.85 8.74
CA ASP A 665 -15.35 28.89 8.93
C ASP A 665 -14.61 28.53 7.62
N ASP A 666 -14.26 29.53 6.82
CA ASP A 666 -13.65 29.40 5.47
C ASP A 666 -12.24 28.74 5.44
N ASN A 667 -11.62 28.49 6.60
CA ASN A 667 -10.25 27.97 6.70
C ASN A 667 -10.16 26.48 7.08
N GLN A 668 -11.26 25.72 7.05
CA GLN A 668 -11.28 24.29 7.39
C GLN A 668 -11.92 23.45 6.27
N PRO A 669 -11.54 22.16 6.11
CA PRO A 669 -12.13 21.28 5.11
C PRO A 669 -13.66 21.18 5.30
N ALA A 670 -14.39 21.03 4.19
CA ALA A 670 -15.85 20.99 4.16
C ALA A 670 -16.42 19.92 5.12
N LYS A 671 -17.16 20.36 6.15
CA LYS A 671 -17.77 19.48 7.16
C LYS A 671 -19.15 19.01 6.70
N LYS A 672 -19.40 17.70 6.77
CA LYS A 672 -20.72 17.11 6.54
C LYS A 672 -21.64 17.29 7.75
N VAL A 673 -22.94 17.38 7.48
CA VAL A 673 -24.04 17.54 8.44
C VAL A 673 -24.92 16.30 8.40
N PHE A 674 -25.10 15.65 9.54
CA PHE A 674 -25.86 14.42 9.70
C PHE A 674 -27.06 14.65 10.63
N ILE A 675 -28.26 14.31 10.17
CA ILE A 675 -29.50 14.39 10.95
C ILE A 675 -30.03 12.97 11.17
N PHE A 676 -29.97 12.51 12.42
CA PHE A 676 -30.49 11.24 12.87
C PHE A 676 -31.89 11.45 13.48
N LEU A 677 -32.89 10.76 12.95
CA LEU A 677 -34.24 10.76 13.51
C LEU A 677 -34.52 9.42 14.17
N ASP A 678 -34.75 9.42 15.48
CA ASP A 678 -35.14 8.24 16.26
C ASP A 678 -36.65 8.20 16.47
N GLU A 679 -37.16 6.99 16.70
CA GLU A 679 -38.59 6.68 16.89
C GLU A 679 -39.50 7.23 15.77
N VAL A 680 -39.10 7.02 14.50
CA VAL A 680 -39.88 7.49 13.33
C VAL A 680 -41.27 6.88 13.22
N ASP A 681 -41.56 5.76 13.90
CA ASP A 681 -42.89 5.17 13.99
C ASP A 681 -43.91 6.05 14.74
N THR A 682 -43.46 7.01 15.56
CA THR A 682 -44.33 8.02 16.19
C THR A 682 -45.16 8.82 15.18
N ILE A 683 -44.63 8.98 13.96
CA ILE A 683 -45.30 9.67 12.87
C ILE A 683 -46.62 8.98 12.49
N LEU A 684 -46.70 7.65 12.64
CA LEU A 684 -47.91 6.88 12.32
C LEU A 684 -49.09 7.26 13.23
N SER A 685 -48.82 7.81 14.41
CA SER A 685 -49.85 8.25 15.35
C SER A 685 -50.32 9.71 15.15
N LEU A 686 -49.76 10.43 14.17
CA LEU A 686 -50.16 11.80 13.86
C LEU A 686 -51.53 11.84 13.16
N LYS A 687 -52.38 12.80 13.54
CA LYS A 687 -53.72 13.01 12.96
C LYS A 687 -53.71 13.73 11.61
N PHE A 688 -52.56 13.86 10.96
CA PHE A 688 -52.39 14.56 9.68
C PHE A 688 -51.30 13.89 8.82
N PRO A 689 -51.36 14.04 7.47
CA PRO A 689 -50.39 13.42 6.59
C PRO A 689 -49.03 14.12 6.66
N VAL A 690 -47.96 13.33 6.65
CA VAL A 690 -46.55 13.80 6.66
C VAL A 690 -45.80 13.51 5.36
N ASN A 691 -46.51 13.15 4.28
CA ASN A 691 -45.88 12.80 2.99
C ASN A 691 -44.93 13.89 2.47
N ASP A 692 -45.24 15.15 2.74
CA ASP A 692 -44.42 16.28 2.33
C ASP A 692 -43.06 16.32 3.04
N PHE A 693 -42.98 15.83 4.28
CA PHE A 693 -41.72 15.70 5.01
C PHE A 693 -40.76 14.71 4.33
N PHE A 694 -41.26 13.56 3.90
CA PHE A 694 -40.47 12.58 3.16
C PHE A 694 -40.09 13.09 1.77
N ALA A 695 -40.99 13.84 1.11
CA ALA A 695 -40.70 14.50 -0.16
C ALA A 695 -39.58 15.55 -0.04
N LEU A 696 -39.52 16.28 1.09
CA LEU A 696 -38.42 17.21 1.40
C LEU A 696 -37.08 16.49 1.44
N ILE A 697 -36.99 15.35 2.11
CA ILE A 697 -35.73 14.58 2.22
C ILE A 697 -35.26 14.11 0.83
N ARG A 698 -36.19 13.60 0.02
CA ARG A 698 -35.90 13.23 -1.36
C ARG A 698 -35.45 14.42 -2.20
N SER A 699 -36.07 15.58 -2.01
CA SER A 699 -35.67 16.83 -2.66
C SER A 699 -34.23 17.21 -2.31
N CYS A 700 -33.85 17.15 -1.03
CA CYS A 700 -32.49 17.38 -0.56
C CYS A 700 -31.47 16.45 -1.22
N TYR A 701 -31.80 15.16 -1.38
CA TYR A 701 -30.93 14.20 -2.06
C TYR A 701 -30.79 14.52 -3.56
N ASN A 702 -31.89 14.75 -4.27
CA ASN A 702 -31.88 15.05 -5.70
C ASN A 702 -31.13 16.35 -6.05
N LYS A 703 -31.24 17.38 -5.18
CA LYS A 703 -30.54 18.65 -5.37
C LYS A 703 -29.02 18.47 -5.49
N ARG A 704 -28.44 17.47 -4.84
CA ARG A 704 -27.00 17.16 -4.92
C ARG A 704 -26.53 16.79 -6.32
N THR A 705 -27.40 16.18 -7.12
CA THR A 705 -27.11 15.78 -8.50
C THR A 705 -27.34 16.92 -9.49
N ILE A 706 -28.35 17.76 -9.21
CA ILE A 706 -28.79 18.82 -10.12
C ILE A 706 -27.91 20.07 -9.99
N ASP A 707 -27.46 20.38 -8.77
CA ASP A 707 -26.69 21.58 -8.45
C ASP A 707 -25.50 21.23 -7.53
N PRO A 708 -24.27 21.11 -8.09
CA PRO A 708 -23.07 20.81 -7.32
C PRO A 708 -22.70 21.87 -6.27
N GLU A 709 -23.19 23.11 -6.41
CA GLU A 709 -23.01 24.19 -5.44
C GLU A 709 -24.13 24.22 -4.38
N SER A 710 -25.09 23.30 -4.47
CA SER A 710 -26.19 23.22 -3.52
C SER A 710 -25.67 23.03 -2.11
N ARG A 711 -26.19 23.83 -1.16
CA ARG A 711 -25.87 23.69 0.27
C ARG A 711 -26.24 22.31 0.81
N CYS A 712 -27.18 21.60 0.18
CA CYS A 712 -27.58 20.23 0.51
C CYS A 712 -26.52 19.16 0.20
N GLN A 713 -25.43 19.50 -0.50
CA GLN A 713 -24.34 18.56 -0.85
C GLN A 713 -23.76 17.84 0.38
N ASN A 714 -23.74 18.54 1.52
CA ASN A 714 -23.15 18.05 2.76
C ASN A 714 -24.17 17.53 3.77
N LEU A 715 -25.48 17.51 3.46
CA LEU A 715 -26.54 17.15 4.41
C LEU A 715 -27.02 15.71 4.21
N THR A 716 -26.95 14.85 5.22
CA THR A 716 -27.39 13.44 5.16
C THR A 716 -28.39 13.11 6.27
N PHE A 717 -29.39 12.27 5.97
CA PHE A 717 -30.42 11.83 6.92
C PHE A 717 -30.28 10.33 7.24
N ALA A 718 -30.56 9.97 8.50
CA ALA A 718 -30.64 8.58 8.93
C ALA A 718 -31.85 8.34 9.85
N PHE A 719 -32.67 7.34 9.53
CA PHE A 719 -33.91 7.05 10.25
C PHE A 719 -33.82 5.79 11.08
N PHE A 720 -34.39 5.83 12.29
CA PHE A 720 -34.45 4.71 13.22
C PHE A 720 -35.88 4.60 13.74
N GLY A 721 -36.46 3.41 13.70
CA GLY A 721 -37.81 3.20 14.21
C GLY A 721 -38.31 1.78 14.00
N VAL A 722 -39.60 1.59 14.28
CA VAL A 722 -40.27 0.29 14.28
C VAL A 722 -41.51 0.27 13.39
N ALA A 723 -41.30 0.58 12.12
CA ALA A 723 -42.32 0.62 11.09
C ALA A 723 -41.80 -0.01 9.79
N THR A 724 -42.68 -0.40 8.87
CA THR A 724 -42.25 -0.72 7.50
C THR A 724 -42.17 0.54 6.63
N PRO A 725 -41.35 0.56 5.56
CA PRO A 725 -41.35 1.68 4.61
C PRO A 725 -42.73 2.01 4.03
N SER A 726 -43.56 0.98 3.82
CA SER A 726 -44.93 1.11 3.32
C SER A 726 -45.90 1.73 4.32
N GLU A 727 -45.69 1.54 5.63
CA GLU A 727 -46.47 2.21 6.68
C GLU A 727 -46.14 3.71 6.76
N LEU A 728 -44.85 4.05 6.65
CA LEU A 728 -44.40 5.43 6.75
C LEU A 728 -44.79 6.27 5.52
N MET A 729 -44.86 5.67 4.34
CA MET A 729 -45.24 6.38 3.13
C MET A 729 -45.97 5.50 2.11
N THR A 730 -47.17 5.92 1.73
CA THR A 730 -48.05 5.18 0.80
C THR A 730 -47.79 5.50 -0.67
N ASP A 731 -47.23 6.67 -1.00
CA ASP A 731 -46.91 7.05 -2.39
C ASP A 731 -45.53 6.54 -2.82
N ILE A 732 -45.53 5.40 -3.51
CA ILE A 732 -44.34 4.72 -4.05
C ILE A 732 -43.53 5.61 -5.01
N ARG A 733 -44.14 6.59 -5.68
CA ARG A 733 -43.41 7.43 -6.65
C ARG A 733 -42.59 8.53 -5.99
N LYS A 734 -43.05 9.04 -4.84
CA LYS A 734 -42.41 10.14 -4.11
C LYS A 734 -41.57 9.67 -2.93
N THR A 735 -41.57 8.37 -2.64
CA THR A 735 -40.89 7.84 -1.46
C THR A 735 -39.37 8.01 -1.49
N PRO A 736 -38.75 8.47 -0.39
CA PRO A 736 -37.29 8.48 -0.24
C PRO A 736 -36.74 7.07 0.00
N PHE A 737 -37.57 6.10 0.37
CA PHE A 737 -37.13 4.72 0.62
C PHE A 737 -36.66 3.98 -0.66
N ASN A 738 -36.99 4.49 -1.86
CA ASN A 738 -36.48 3.93 -3.13
C ASN A 738 -35.05 4.38 -3.46
N ILE A 739 -34.61 5.49 -2.86
CA ILE A 739 -33.25 6.05 -3.06
C ILE A 739 -32.38 5.88 -1.81
N GLY A 740 -32.95 5.35 -0.73
CA GLY A 740 -32.28 5.15 0.54
C GLY A 740 -31.71 3.74 0.69
N GLN A 741 -30.68 3.63 1.52
CA GLN A 741 -30.07 2.36 1.89
C GLN A 741 -30.72 1.81 3.16
N ALA A 742 -31.36 0.66 3.02
CA ALA A 742 -31.84 -0.12 4.16
C ALA A 742 -30.65 -0.78 4.88
N VAL A 743 -30.56 -0.59 6.20
CA VAL A 743 -29.58 -1.28 7.03
C VAL A 743 -30.33 -2.21 7.99
N GLU A 744 -30.19 -3.52 7.77
CA GLU A 744 -30.84 -4.53 8.60
C GLU A 744 -30.02 -4.80 9.87
N LEU A 745 -30.65 -4.65 11.04
CA LEU A 745 -30.08 -5.08 12.31
C LEU A 745 -30.36 -6.55 12.59
N GLU A 746 -29.38 -7.39 12.29
CA GLU A 746 -29.38 -8.81 12.65
C GLU A 746 -29.11 -9.03 14.15
N SER A 747 -29.51 -10.22 14.62
CA SER A 747 -29.16 -10.76 15.92
C SER A 747 -27.67 -11.06 16.03
N PHE A 748 -27.15 -11.09 17.26
CA PHE A 748 -25.72 -11.29 17.50
C PHE A 748 -25.24 -12.66 17.02
N LYS A 749 -24.13 -12.66 16.28
CA LYS A 749 -23.40 -13.87 15.92
C LYS A 749 -22.38 -14.23 17.01
N THR A 750 -22.01 -15.51 17.11
CA THR A 750 -21.07 -16.01 18.13
C THR A 750 -19.74 -15.25 18.15
N HIS A 751 -19.20 -14.92 16.97
CA HIS A 751 -17.93 -14.19 16.87
C HIS A 751 -18.06 -12.69 17.19
N GLU A 752 -19.26 -12.09 17.03
CA GLU A 752 -19.52 -10.69 17.36
C GLU A 752 -19.74 -10.51 18.87
N ALA A 753 -20.43 -11.46 19.51
CA ALA A 753 -20.86 -11.37 20.92
C ALA A 753 -19.73 -11.51 21.97
N GLN A 754 -18.47 -11.62 21.53
CA GLN A 754 -17.30 -11.81 22.40
C GLN A 754 -17.14 -10.74 23.51
N PRO A 755 -17.46 -9.44 23.30
CA PRO A 755 -17.39 -8.43 24.37
C PRO A 755 -18.27 -8.75 25.59
N LEU A 756 -19.32 -9.57 25.41
CA LEU A 756 -20.17 -10.00 26.52
C LEU A 756 -19.46 -11.00 27.44
N LEU A 757 -18.38 -11.66 27.03
CA LEU A 757 -17.68 -12.63 27.87
C LEU A 757 -17.03 -12.00 29.10
N TYR A 758 -16.53 -10.77 28.96
CA TYR A 758 -15.80 -10.08 30.02
C TYR A 758 -16.59 -10.02 31.33
N GLY A 759 -17.92 -9.95 31.28
CA GLY A 759 -18.72 -9.82 32.48
C GLY A 759 -19.09 -11.12 33.17
N ILE A 760 -18.90 -12.27 32.52
CA ILE A 760 -19.21 -13.61 33.06
C ILE A 760 -17.98 -14.51 33.19
N ALA A 761 -16.83 -14.12 32.63
CA ALA A 761 -15.60 -14.92 32.64
C ALA A 761 -15.13 -15.31 34.04
N GLU A 762 -15.38 -14.48 35.06
CA GLU A 762 -15.03 -14.78 36.46
C GLU A 762 -15.95 -15.81 37.13
N LYS A 763 -17.13 -16.09 36.55
CA LYS A 763 -18.16 -16.97 37.13
C LYS A 763 -18.21 -18.35 36.48
N VAL A 764 -17.63 -18.51 35.30
CA VAL A 764 -17.82 -19.69 34.44
C VAL A 764 -16.46 -20.31 34.12
N SER A 765 -16.37 -21.65 34.24
CA SER A 765 -15.14 -22.39 33.90
C SER A 765 -14.85 -22.39 32.40
N ASN A 766 -15.88 -22.51 31.55
CA ASN A 766 -15.78 -22.38 30.10
C ASN A 766 -16.66 -21.25 29.53
N PRO A 767 -16.16 -19.99 29.50
CA PRO A 767 -16.93 -18.84 29.06
C PRO A 767 -17.44 -18.93 27.61
N GLN A 768 -16.67 -19.54 26.71
CA GLN A 768 -17.06 -19.69 25.30
C GLN A 768 -18.26 -20.62 25.13
N THR A 769 -18.26 -21.75 25.85
CA THR A 769 -19.39 -22.69 25.84
C THR A 769 -20.64 -22.04 26.42
N MET A 770 -20.49 -21.28 27.51
CA MET A 770 -21.60 -20.51 28.08
C MET A 770 -22.15 -19.48 27.11
N LEU A 771 -21.31 -18.73 26.38
CA LEU A 771 -21.80 -17.79 25.36
C LEU A 771 -22.56 -18.49 24.23
N GLN A 772 -22.07 -19.64 23.77
CA GLN A 772 -22.78 -20.45 22.77
C GLN A 772 -24.18 -20.83 23.29
N GLU A 773 -24.29 -21.28 24.53
CA GLU A 773 -25.58 -21.65 25.13
C GLU A 773 -26.49 -20.44 25.34
N ILE A 774 -25.97 -19.29 25.78
CA ILE A 774 -26.73 -18.04 25.86
C ILE A 774 -27.34 -17.73 24.50
N LEU A 775 -26.54 -17.75 23.43
CA LEU A 775 -27.00 -17.45 22.07
C LEU A 775 -28.00 -18.50 21.56
N ASN A 776 -27.84 -19.78 21.91
CA ASN A 776 -28.81 -20.82 21.58
C ASN A 776 -30.18 -20.55 22.22
N TRP A 777 -30.21 -20.04 23.46
CA TRP A 777 -31.45 -19.68 24.15
C TRP A 777 -32.09 -18.40 23.62
N THR A 778 -31.28 -17.36 23.39
CA THR A 778 -31.77 -16.01 23.04
C THR A 778 -31.86 -15.75 21.54
N GLY A 779 -31.34 -16.65 20.71
CA GLY A 779 -31.21 -16.45 19.26
C GLY A 779 -30.35 -15.24 18.90
N GLY A 780 -29.47 -14.80 19.82
CA GLY A 780 -28.67 -13.58 19.67
C GLY A 780 -29.46 -12.27 19.81
N GLN A 781 -30.71 -12.30 20.26
CA GLN A 781 -31.50 -11.09 20.45
C GLN A 781 -30.81 -10.16 21.47
N PRO A 782 -30.49 -8.89 21.14
CA PRO A 782 -29.57 -8.09 21.95
C PRO A 782 -29.97 -7.85 23.41
N PHE A 783 -31.25 -7.65 23.69
CA PHE A 783 -31.75 -7.40 25.04
C PHE A 783 -31.74 -8.65 25.91
N LEU A 784 -32.28 -9.76 25.42
CA LEU A 784 -32.31 -11.05 26.09
C LEU A 784 -30.90 -11.59 26.32
N THR A 785 -30.01 -11.42 25.34
CA THR A 785 -28.61 -11.83 25.47
C THR A 785 -27.95 -11.07 26.62
N GLN A 786 -28.09 -9.74 26.68
CA GLN A 786 -27.58 -8.98 27.82
C GLN A 786 -28.30 -9.28 29.15
N LYS A 787 -29.63 -9.53 29.12
CA LYS A 787 -30.42 -9.90 30.31
C LYS A 787 -29.94 -11.22 30.89
N LEU A 788 -29.70 -12.22 30.05
CA LEU A 788 -29.21 -13.51 30.48
C LEU A 788 -27.77 -13.41 31.00
N CYS A 789 -26.88 -12.69 30.32
CA CYS A 789 -25.54 -12.40 30.83
C CYS A 789 -25.57 -11.69 32.20
N GLN A 790 -26.51 -10.75 32.40
CA GLN A 790 -26.70 -10.06 33.67
C GLN A 790 -27.19 -11.00 34.78
N LEU A 791 -28.17 -11.84 34.49
CA LEU A 791 -28.69 -12.85 35.44
C LEU A 791 -27.60 -13.83 35.86
N ILE A 792 -26.76 -14.28 34.92
CA ILE A 792 -25.60 -15.15 35.19
C ILE A 792 -24.61 -14.45 36.13
N ARG A 793 -24.23 -13.20 35.81
CA ARG A 793 -23.29 -12.43 36.63
C ARG A 793 -23.80 -12.21 38.06
N ASN A 794 -25.09 -11.91 38.20
CA ASN A 794 -25.74 -11.62 39.48
C ASN A 794 -26.14 -12.90 40.25
N SER A 795 -25.99 -14.09 39.66
CA SER A 795 -26.30 -15.33 40.34
C SER A 795 -25.33 -15.61 41.49
N GLU A 796 -25.91 -15.95 42.64
CA GLU A 796 -25.20 -16.46 43.81
C GLU A 796 -24.95 -17.98 43.72
N ILE A 797 -25.71 -18.68 42.87
CA ILE A 797 -25.58 -20.12 42.67
C ILE A 797 -24.30 -20.40 41.85
N PRO A 798 -23.38 -21.24 42.35
CA PRO A 798 -22.16 -21.59 41.63
C PRO A 798 -22.49 -22.41 40.38
N ILE A 799 -21.71 -22.19 39.32
CA ILE A 799 -21.86 -22.89 38.04
C ILE A 799 -20.95 -24.13 38.08
N PRO A 800 -21.50 -25.35 37.97
CA PRO A 800 -20.71 -26.58 38.01
C PRO A 800 -19.79 -26.67 36.78
N ILE A 801 -18.58 -27.21 37.00
CA ILE A 801 -17.59 -27.44 35.94
C ILE A 801 -18.18 -28.45 34.94
N ASN A 802 -18.22 -28.11 33.65
CA ASN A 802 -18.82 -28.91 32.57
C ASN A 802 -20.33 -29.16 32.71
N GLY A 803 -21.02 -28.37 33.54
CA GLY A 803 -22.48 -28.41 33.71
C GLY A 803 -23.17 -27.10 33.30
N GLU A 804 -22.51 -26.27 32.51
CA GLU A 804 -23.01 -24.95 32.07
C GLU A 804 -24.38 -25.03 31.38
N THR A 805 -24.60 -26.06 30.57
CA THR A 805 -25.83 -26.25 29.76
C THR A 805 -27.06 -26.55 30.61
N GLU A 806 -26.96 -27.48 31.56
CA GLU A 806 -28.08 -27.79 32.47
C GLU A 806 -28.35 -26.63 33.43
N TRP A 807 -27.28 -25.94 33.86
CA TRP A 807 -27.40 -24.81 34.75
C TRP A 807 -28.12 -23.62 34.10
N ILE A 808 -27.76 -23.26 32.86
CA ILE A 808 -28.42 -22.14 32.16
C ILE A 808 -29.87 -22.47 31.79
N GLU A 809 -30.17 -23.73 31.44
CA GLU A 809 -31.54 -24.18 31.22
C GLU A 809 -32.38 -23.98 32.48
N ASN A 810 -31.90 -24.41 33.64
CA ASN A 810 -32.59 -24.21 34.93
C ASN A 810 -32.76 -22.71 35.25
N LEU A 811 -31.73 -21.89 35.00
CA LEU A 811 -31.81 -20.43 35.21
C LEU A 811 -32.91 -19.81 34.34
N VAL A 812 -32.94 -20.13 33.04
CA VAL A 812 -33.94 -19.59 32.10
C VAL A 812 -35.35 -20.07 32.48
N GLN A 813 -35.51 -21.34 32.84
CA GLN A 813 -36.81 -21.87 33.26
C GLN A 813 -37.36 -21.15 34.49
N GLU A 814 -36.55 -20.99 35.55
CA GLU A 814 -37.02 -20.39 36.80
C GLU A 814 -37.14 -18.86 36.73
N LYS A 815 -36.25 -18.17 36.01
CA LYS A 815 -36.17 -16.69 36.00
C LYS A 815 -36.82 -16.00 34.81
N ILE A 816 -37.11 -16.73 33.73
CA ILE A 816 -37.68 -16.14 32.51
C ILE A 816 -39.00 -16.81 32.14
N ILE A 817 -39.07 -18.15 32.08
CA ILE A 817 -40.23 -18.87 31.54
C ILE A 817 -41.36 -19.00 32.57
N LYS A 818 -41.03 -19.45 33.78
CA LYS A 818 -42.02 -19.69 34.85
C LYS A 818 -42.61 -18.35 35.30
N ASN A 819 -43.93 -18.20 35.25
CA ASN A 819 -44.62 -16.95 35.61
C ASN A 819 -44.01 -15.70 34.92
N TRP A 820 -43.68 -15.82 33.63
CA TRP A 820 -42.95 -14.81 32.88
C TRP A 820 -43.57 -13.41 32.96
N GLU A 821 -44.92 -13.31 32.99
CA GLU A 821 -45.61 -12.02 33.08
C GLU A 821 -45.25 -11.24 34.35
N ALA A 822 -45.04 -11.93 35.47
CA ALA A 822 -44.63 -11.26 36.72
C ALA A 822 -43.12 -10.98 36.77
N GLN A 823 -42.31 -11.73 36.02
CA GLN A 823 -40.84 -11.66 36.06
C GLN A 823 -40.23 -10.78 34.94
N ASP A 824 -41.03 -10.30 34.00
CA ASP A 824 -40.58 -9.50 32.86
C ASP A 824 -40.22 -8.06 33.25
N GLU A 825 -39.14 -7.91 34.01
CA GLU A 825 -38.55 -6.62 34.40
C GLU A 825 -37.06 -6.57 33.97
N PRO A 826 -36.60 -5.49 33.30
CA PRO A 826 -37.44 -4.53 32.58
C PRO A 826 -38.28 -5.22 31.49
N GLU A 827 -39.41 -4.60 31.14
CA GLU A 827 -40.40 -5.19 30.22
C GLU A 827 -39.84 -5.41 28.82
N HIS A 828 -40.13 -6.59 28.28
CA HIS A 828 -39.82 -6.97 26.91
C HIS A 828 -40.86 -7.92 26.34
N LEU A 829 -41.09 -9.05 27.02
CA LEU A 829 -42.06 -10.05 26.61
C LEU A 829 -43.48 -9.46 26.65
N LYS A 830 -43.80 -8.65 27.67
CA LYS A 830 -45.07 -7.91 27.73
C LYS A 830 -45.21 -6.94 26.58
N THR A 831 -44.15 -6.22 26.22
CA THR A 831 -44.19 -5.28 25.08
C THR A 831 -44.47 -6.01 23.76
N ILE A 832 -43.95 -7.22 23.58
CA ILE A 832 -44.26 -8.07 22.42
C ILE A 832 -45.74 -8.47 22.45
N ARG A 833 -46.22 -9.00 23.58
CA ARG A 833 -47.64 -9.39 23.79
C ARG A 833 -48.57 -8.23 23.47
N ASP A 834 -48.34 -7.09 24.11
CA ASP A 834 -49.20 -5.93 24.03
C ASP A 834 -49.24 -5.42 22.59
N ARG A 835 -48.12 -5.43 21.86
CA ARG A 835 -48.11 -5.06 20.44
C ARG A 835 -49.01 -5.96 19.59
N ILE A 836 -48.98 -7.27 19.82
CA ILE A 836 -49.85 -8.22 19.12
C ILE A 836 -51.32 -7.95 19.47
N PHE A 837 -51.60 -7.61 20.73
CA PHE A 837 -52.97 -7.34 21.18
C PHE A 837 -53.55 -6.02 20.64
N HIS A 838 -52.70 -5.03 20.37
CA HIS A 838 -53.12 -3.75 19.78
C HIS A 838 -53.14 -3.76 18.25
N SER A 839 -52.75 -4.87 17.61
CA SER A 839 -52.79 -5.01 16.14
C SER A 839 -54.20 -5.27 15.64
N GLU A 840 -54.57 -4.64 14.52
CA GLU A 840 -55.80 -4.95 13.79
C GLU A 840 -55.76 -6.37 13.17
N ASN A 841 -54.57 -6.92 12.92
CA ASN A 841 -54.34 -8.23 12.32
C ASN A 841 -54.03 -9.32 13.36
N ARG A 842 -54.42 -9.12 14.62
CA ARG A 842 -54.08 -10.01 15.75
C ARG A 842 -54.38 -11.48 15.45
N ARG A 843 -55.55 -11.81 14.90
CA ARG A 843 -55.95 -13.20 14.63
C ARG A 843 -55.00 -13.86 13.64
N GLN A 844 -54.74 -13.20 12.50
CA GLN A 844 -53.88 -13.69 11.43
C GLN A 844 -52.42 -13.82 11.90
N MET A 845 -51.92 -12.87 12.69
CA MET A 845 -50.58 -12.95 13.28
C MET A 845 -50.43 -14.18 14.19
N LEU A 846 -51.45 -14.45 15.03
CA LEU A 846 -51.46 -15.62 15.91
C LEU A 846 -51.59 -16.94 15.14
N GLU A 847 -52.37 -16.98 14.05
CA GLU A 847 -52.48 -18.15 13.17
C GLU A 847 -51.14 -18.46 12.47
N ILE A 848 -50.47 -17.45 11.91
CA ILE A 848 -49.14 -17.61 11.29
C ILE A 848 -48.13 -18.09 12.33
N TYR A 849 -48.15 -17.51 13.53
CA TYR A 849 -47.24 -17.90 14.60
C TYR A 849 -47.54 -19.32 15.12
N GLN A 850 -48.80 -19.75 15.16
CA GLN A 850 -49.17 -21.12 15.49
C GLN A 850 -48.63 -22.12 14.44
N GLN A 851 -48.70 -21.78 13.15
CA GLN A 851 -48.09 -22.59 12.11
C GLN A 851 -46.56 -22.68 12.29
N LEU A 852 -45.90 -21.59 12.69
CA LEU A 852 -44.45 -21.59 12.97
C LEU A 852 -44.09 -22.50 14.14
N LEU A 853 -44.95 -22.57 15.17
CA LEU A 853 -44.76 -23.50 16.30
C LEU A 853 -44.84 -24.97 15.86
N GLU A 854 -45.65 -25.29 14.86
CA GLU A 854 -45.82 -26.66 14.35
C GLU A 854 -44.74 -27.06 13.35
N GLN A 855 -44.42 -26.18 12.40
CA GLN A 855 -43.56 -26.49 11.25
C GLN A 855 -42.10 -26.03 11.44
N LYS A 856 -41.81 -25.24 12.48
CA LYS A 856 -40.54 -24.56 12.78
C LYS A 856 -40.13 -23.49 11.77
N GLU A 857 -40.39 -23.70 10.49
CA GLU A 857 -40.03 -22.79 9.40
C GLU A 857 -41.13 -22.80 8.33
N ILE A 858 -41.52 -21.63 7.83
CA ILE A 858 -42.53 -21.47 6.77
C ILE A 858 -41.95 -20.65 5.62
N ILE A 859 -42.36 -20.95 4.38
CA ILE A 859 -42.01 -20.17 3.20
C ILE A 859 -42.67 -18.80 3.28
N ARG A 860 -41.85 -17.75 3.16
CA ARG A 860 -42.31 -16.37 3.26
C ARG A 860 -43.15 -15.97 2.04
N THR A 861 -44.30 -15.33 2.28
CA THR A 861 -45.20 -14.84 1.23
C THR A 861 -45.26 -13.31 1.13
N ASN A 862 -44.55 -12.59 2.01
CA ASN A 862 -44.44 -11.12 2.04
C ASN A 862 -45.75 -10.37 2.33
N ILE A 863 -46.74 -11.05 2.90
CA ILE A 863 -48.01 -10.45 3.31
C ILE A 863 -47.84 -9.47 4.50
N PRO A 864 -48.71 -8.47 4.66
CA PRO A 864 -48.59 -7.46 5.72
C PRO A 864 -48.46 -8.04 7.14
N GLU A 865 -49.20 -9.11 7.42
CA GLU A 865 -49.29 -9.77 8.73
C GLU A 865 -47.96 -10.45 9.10
N GLU A 866 -47.24 -11.01 8.13
CA GLU A 866 -45.88 -11.55 8.33
C GLU A 866 -44.90 -10.44 8.72
N LYS A 867 -44.98 -9.27 8.08
CA LYS A 867 -44.09 -8.13 8.38
C LYS A 867 -44.38 -7.57 9.76
N GLU A 868 -45.64 -7.46 10.13
CA GLU A 868 -46.07 -7.03 11.46
C GLU A 868 -45.61 -8.02 12.54
N LEU A 869 -45.68 -9.33 12.26
CA LEU A 869 -45.14 -10.37 13.12
C LEU A 869 -43.61 -10.25 13.29
N CYS A 870 -42.87 -9.92 12.22
CA CYS A 870 -41.44 -9.62 12.34
C CYS A 870 -41.16 -8.34 13.15
N LEU A 871 -41.96 -7.28 12.99
CA LEU A 871 -41.81 -6.04 13.76
C LEU A 871 -42.16 -6.21 15.24
N SER A 872 -43.02 -7.18 15.58
CA SER A 872 -43.26 -7.60 16.97
C SER A 872 -42.00 -8.17 17.62
N GLY A 873 -41.12 -8.78 16.83
CA GLY A 873 -39.90 -9.43 17.29
C GLY A 873 -40.04 -10.94 17.53
N LEU A 874 -41.25 -11.51 17.45
CA LEU A 874 -41.48 -12.96 17.62
C LEU A 874 -40.86 -13.81 16.50
N ALA A 875 -40.91 -13.29 15.28
CA ALA A 875 -40.41 -13.98 14.10
C ALA A 875 -39.28 -13.21 13.44
N ILE A 876 -38.36 -13.93 12.81
CA ILE A 876 -37.28 -13.35 12.00
C ILE A 876 -37.32 -13.90 10.58
N LYS A 877 -36.86 -13.07 9.66
CA LYS A 877 -36.61 -13.46 8.29
C LYS A 877 -35.20 -14.06 8.20
N GLN A 878 -35.11 -15.28 7.67
CA GLN A 878 -33.83 -15.89 7.31
C GLN A 878 -33.94 -16.42 5.88
N ASN A 879 -33.31 -15.73 4.93
CA ASN A 879 -33.46 -15.97 3.50
C ASN A 879 -34.95 -15.88 3.06
N GLU A 880 -35.46 -16.93 2.41
CA GLU A 880 -36.86 -17.06 1.95
C GLU A 880 -37.78 -17.70 3.01
N LEU A 881 -37.28 -17.89 4.24
CA LEU A 881 -38.00 -18.56 5.32
C LEU A 881 -38.30 -17.61 6.47
N LEU A 882 -39.46 -17.82 7.09
CA LEU A 882 -39.88 -17.21 8.33
C LEU A 882 -39.67 -18.22 9.47
N LYS A 883 -39.04 -17.79 10.56
CA LYS A 883 -38.76 -18.64 11.73
C LYS A 883 -39.11 -17.93 13.04
N ILE A 884 -39.38 -18.69 14.08
CA ILE A 884 -39.42 -18.15 15.45
C ILE A 884 -38.03 -17.62 15.81
N HIS A 885 -37.97 -16.43 16.37
CA HIS A 885 -36.71 -15.73 16.61
C HIS A 885 -35.80 -16.47 17.60
N ASN A 886 -36.34 -17.03 18.69
CA ASN A 886 -35.55 -17.77 19.67
C ASN A 886 -36.37 -18.75 20.52
N ARG A 887 -35.66 -19.63 21.23
CA ARG A 887 -36.23 -20.67 22.09
C ARG A 887 -37.02 -20.10 23.27
N ILE A 888 -36.61 -18.97 23.83
CA ILE A 888 -37.36 -18.31 24.93
C ILE A 888 -38.76 -17.92 24.44
N TYR A 889 -38.87 -17.28 23.27
CA TYR A 889 -40.16 -16.88 22.72
C TYR A 889 -41.05 -18.08 22.40
N GLU A 890 -40.47 -19.16 21.87
CA GLU A 890 -41.20 -20.41 21.62
C GLU A 890 -41.84 -20.98 22.90
N LEU A 891 -41.12 -20.94 24.02
CA LEU A 891 -41.60 -21.49 25.30
C LEU A 891 -42.58 -20.56 26.02
N VAL A 892 -42.37 -19.24 25.93
CA VAL A 892 -43.25 -18.22 26.53
C VAL A 892 -44.57 -18.13 25.76
N PHE A 893 -44.49 -17.89 24.46
CA PHE A 893 -45.63 -17.81 23.55
C PHE A 893 -45.83 -19.19 22.91
N ASN A 894 -46.06 -20.19 23.74
CA ASN A 894 -46.22 -21.56 23.27
C ASN A 894 -47.63 -21.80 22.68
N ARG A 895 -47.85 -23.03 22.19
CA ARG A 895 -49.12 -23.46 21.58
C ARG A 895 -50.34 -23.23 22.47
N SER A 896 -50.22 -23.51 23.78
CA SER A 896 -51.32 -23.30 24.74
C SER A 896 -51.67 -21.82 24.87
N TRP A 897 -50.66 -20.95 24.89
CA TRP A 897 -50.85 -19.51 24.90
C TRP A 897 -51.52 -19.02 23.61
N THR A 898 -51.07 -19.46 22.43
CA THR A 898 -51.67 -19.05 21.15
C THR A 898 -53.12 -19.54 21.01
N GLU A 899 -53.40 -20.80 21.36
CA GLU A 899 -54.75 -21.39 21.29
C GLU A 899 -55.73 -20.66 22.21
N LYS A 900 -55.32 -20.36 23.45
CA LYS A 900 -56.13 -19.59 24.38
C LYS A 900 -56.49 -18.22 23.81
N ASN A 901 -55.51 -17.50 23.26
CA ASN A 901 -55.72 -16.15 22.72
C ASN A 901 -56.51 -16.13 21.41
N LEU A 902 -56.44 -17.21 20.61
CA LEU A 902 -57.28 -17.38 19.43
C LEU A 902 -58.73 -17.69 19.79
N LEU A 903 -58.97 -18.44 20.88
CA LEU A 903 -60.32 -18.72 21.38
C LEU A 903 -61.00 -17.48 21.99
N GLU A 904 -60.22 -16.52 22.49
CA GLU A 904 -60.73 -15.26 23.04
C GLU A 904 -61.13 -14.22 21.96
N LEU A 905 -60.78 -14.46 20.69
CA LEU A 905 -61.10 -13.62 19.52
C LEU A 905 -62.22 -14.23 18.68
#